data_AF-A0A502FVN8-F1
#
_entry.id   AF-A0A502FVN8-F1
#
_cell.length_a   1.000
_cell.length_b   1.000
_cell.length_c   1.000
_cell.angle_alpha   90.00
_cell.angle_beta   90.00
_cell.angle_gamma   90.00
#
_symmetry.space_group_name_H-M   'P 1'
#
loop_
_entity.id
_entity.type
_entity.pdbx_description
1 polymer ?
#
loop_
_entity_poly.entity_id
_entity_poly.type
_entity_poly.pdbx_seq_one_letter_code
_entity_poly.pdbx_strand_id
1 'polypeptide(L)'
;MAHLDQPVTEEDVERVFQAILHRPVNNDDWKRRVVGSGVRCGDFVASVRNLPEMAAKVMRAAGVTPPSPDRVPDARFRLPDHLRVTRPGPPRFLLIGSCLMDRWPAFIAAGMPGVSIERIVFNNASPLPPLGAAEARGYDFQILQLPLRSILPEAALMSMRAGDVAGYEALFERACHLLRVNLEALAAYNRQHGIPSYLLGFHTPLQNPLGRAQKRYCLSNAVYFIEQLNRRLHEEAARYANMTVIDTDAIAATFGKRYFGDDFLAHLSHGSVITGLAMPGDEARLEPVGKVEDLYAPDVARVVLEIFREVMALRRAEAATDAVKLVILDLDDTLWRGVAAEADDPGPELTEGWPLGILEAVSYLWRRGVLLAIVSRNEEAVARALWDRLYGKRFPMENFVALRINRAPKAENVAAILAEVNLLPESVLFVDDNPQERAAVRQAFPGLRAIDAPLAEWRRILLWAPELQRAVITEEAAARGEMVKAQIAREAVRAGMGHEDFLASLGVAILPHLVREAADPRFARCVELLNKTNQFNTTGRRWEAAELGALLAEGGFLIALEVSDRFTRYGITGLAVVRGDTVEQFVLSCRVFGMGIEQAAMAIAQGRIEGPMRGLVRPTERNRLSLGLYEALGFQAGPDGTWLGPDRALELPPHVSLVPA
;
A
#
# COMPACT_ATOMS: atom_id res chain seq x y z
N MET A 1 61.69 -5.20 -9.69
CA MET A 1 61.36 -4.57 -10.99
C MET A 1 61.45 -5.57 -12.15
N ALA A 2 62.50 -6.40 -12.28
CA ALA A 2 62.63 -7.37 -13.37
C ALA A 2 61.49 -8.43 -13.49
N HIS A 3 60.80 -8.75 -12.39
CA HIS A 3 59.69 -9.72 -12.39
C HIS A 3 58.35 -9.12 -12.82
N LEU A 4 58.21 -7.78 -12.85
CA LEU A 4 56.94 -7.11 -13.18
C LEU A 4 56.64 -7.14 -14.68
N ASP A 5 57.66 -7.29 -15.52
CA ASP A 5 57.54 -7.35 -16.98
C ASP A 5 57.35 -8.77 -17.54
N GLN A 6 57.35 -9.79 -16.66
CA GLN A 6 57.13 -11.18 -17.04
C GLN A 6 55.64 -11.52 -17.09
N PRO A 7 55.22 -12.44 -17.99
CA PRO A 7 53.86 -12.96 -17.99
C PRO A 7 53.54 -13.66 -16.66
N VAL A 8 52.31 -13.49 -16.17
CA VAL A 8 51.88 -14.01 -14.87
C VAL A 8 51.77 -15.54 -14.88
N THR A 9 52.30 -16.18 -13.84
CA THR A 9 52.16 -17.64 -13.64
C THR A 9 51.07 -17.96 -12.62
N GLU A 10 50.60 -19.22 -12.54
CA GLU A 10 49.62 -19.61 -11.52
C GLU A 10 50.12 -19.36 -10.09
N GLU A 11 51.42 -19.58 -9.85
CA GLU A 11 52.05 -19.32 -8.56
C GLU A 11 52.06 -17.81 -8.24
N ASP A 12 52.29 -16.95 -9.22
CA ASP A 12 52.21 -15.50 -9.06
C ASP A 12 50.79 -15.05 -8.72
N VAL A 13 49.76 -15.64 -9.34
CA VAL A 13 48.36 -15.34 -9.03
C VAL A 13 48.04 -15.68 -7.57
N GLU A 14 48.41 -16.87 -7.10
CA GLU A 14 48.18 -17.29 -5.71
C GLU A 14 48.96 -16.43 -4.71
N ARG A 15 50.24 -16.14 -5.01
CA ARG A 15 51.08 -15.28 -4.15
C ARG A 15 50.51 -13.87 -4.04
N VAL A 16 50.04 -13.29 -5.15
CA VAL A 16 49.45 -11.95 -5.16
C VAL A 16 48.12 -11.92 -4.39
N PHE A 17 47.26 -12.92 -4.55
CA PHE A 17 46.02 -13.03 -3.77
C PHE A 17 46.29 -13.24 -2.28
N GLN A 18 47.25 -14.09 -1.93
CA GLN A 18 47.62 -14.31 -0.54
C GLN A 18 48.28 -13.06 0.09
N ALA A 19 49.14 -12.36 -0.66
CA ALA A 19 49.81 -11.16 -0.17
C ALA A 19 48.86 -9.95 -0.05
N ILE A 20 47.97 -9.74 -1.02
CA ILE A 20 47.09 -8.56 -1.09
C ILE A 20 45.76 -8.80 -0.39
N LEU A 21 45.14 -9.97 -0.58
CA LEU A 21 43.79 -10.29 -0.10
C LEU A 21 43.77 -11.26 1.10
N HIS A 22 44.89 -11.93 1.42
CA HIS A 22 45.01 -12.92 2.52
C HIS A 22 44.12 -14.17 2.36
N ARG A 23 43.91 -14.59 1.12
CA ARG A 23 43.21 -15.84 0.79
C ARG A 23 43.74 -16.43 -0.51
N PRO A 24 43.55 -17.74 -0.75
CA PRO A 24 43.80 -18.33 -2.06
C PRO A 24 42.75 -17.91 -3.09
N VAL A 25 43.05 -18.16 -4.37
CA VAL A 25 42.09 -17.99 -5.46
C VAL A 25 41.02 -19.08 -5.37
N ASN A 26 39.74 -18.69 -5.38
CA ASN A 26 38.60 -19.59 -5.22
C ASN A 26 37.92 -19.98 -6.56
N ASN A 27 38.56 -19.69 -7.69
CA ASN A 27 38.05 -19.99 -9.03
C ASN A 27 39.20 -20.38 -9.97
N ASP A 28 39.42 -21.69 -10.14
CA ASP A 28 40.51 -22.23 -10.95
C ASP A 28 40.34 -21.97 -12.45
N ASP A 29 39.11 -21.86 -12.95
CA ASP A 29 38.84 -21.54 -14.36
C ASP A 29 39.15 -20.08 -14.69
N TRP A 30 38.97 -19.19 -13.74
CA TRP A 30 39.40 -17.80 -13.88
C TRP A 30 40.93 -17.71 -13.81
N LYS A 31 41.57 -18.41 -12.86
CA LYS A 31 43.02 -18.46 -12.71
C LYS A 31 43.72 -18.90 -14.00
N ARG A 32 43.25 -19.98 -14.62
CA ARG A 32 43.76 -20.48 -15.91
C ARG A 32 43.58 -19.48 -17.05
N ARG A 33 42.47 -18.73 -17.08
CA ARG A 33 42.22 -17.69 -18.10
C ARG A 33 43.17 -16.50 -17.98
N VAL A 34 43.48 -16.08 -16.75
CA VAL A 34 44.41 -14.97 -16.49
C VAL A 34 45.84 -15.35 -16.89
N VAL A 35 46.29 -16.56 -16.54
CA VAL A 35 47.60 -17.07 -16.95
C VAL A 35 47.66 -17.24 -18.47
N GLY A 36 46.61 -17.78 -19.08
CA GLY A 36 46.50 -17.97 -20.52
C GLY A 36 46.39 -16.68 -21.35
N SER A 37 46.09 -15.53 -20.73
CA SER A 37 46.00 -14.24 -21.43
C SER A 37 47.35 -13.55 -21.63
N GLY A 38 48.43 -14.06 -21.02
CA GLY A 38 49.78 -13.48 -21.13
C GLY A 38 49.92 -12.09 -20.48
N VAL A 39 49.06 -11.75 -19.52
CA VAL A 39 49.13 -10.46 -18.81
C VAL A 39 50.44 -10.38 -18.01
N ARG A 40 51.06 -9.20 -17.97
CA ARG A 40 52.30 -9.00 -17.19
C ARG A 40 52.00 -8.93 -15.69
N CYS A 41 52.94 -9.36 -14.86
CA CYS A 41 52.80 -9.34 -13.41
C CYS A 41 52.49 -7.94 -12.86
N GLY A 42 53.08 -6.88 -13.43
CA GLY A 42 52.80 -5.49 -13.03
C GLY A 42 51.36 -5.06 -13.27
N ASP A 43 50.83 -5.35 -14.46
CA ASP A 43 49.44 -5.03 -14.84
C ASP A 43 48.45 -5.89 -14.05
N PHE A 44 48.81 -7.15 -13.78
CA PHE A 44 48.02 -8.04 -12.94
C PHE A 44 47.92 -7.52 -11.51
N VAL A 45 49.04 -7.16 -10.87
CA VAL A 45 49.04 -6.56 -9.52
C VAL A 45 48.23 -5.26 -9.50
N ALA A 46 48.34 -4.42 -10.53
CA ALA A 46 47.52 -3.21 -10.64
C ALA A 46 46.02 -3.52 -10.75
N SER A 47 45.64 -4.55 -11.52
CA SER A 47 44.24 -4.97 -11.64
C SER A 47 43.66 -5.54 -10.35
N VAL A 48 44.44 -6.33 -9.59
CA VAL A 48 44.05 -6.84 -8.26
C VAL A 48 43.88 -5.69 -7.26
N ARG A 49 44.74 -4.68 -7.30
CA ARG A 49 44.60 -3.47 -6.46
C ARG A 49 43.32 -2.68 -6.75
N ASN A 50 42.81 -2.74 -7.98
CA ASN A 50 41.60 -2.08 -8.41
C ASN A 50 40.34 -2.95 -8.26
N LEU A 51 40.44 -4.16 -7.71
CA LEU A 51 39.27 -5.00 -7.47
C LEU A 51 38.33 -4.33 -6.46
N PRO A 52 37.00 -4.48 -6.63
CA PRO A 52 36.01 -4.05 -5.65
C PRO A 52 36.28 -4.61 -4.25
N GLU A 53 36.81 -5.83 -4.17
CA GLU A 53 37.23 -6.48 -2.92
C GLU A 53 38.38 -5.74 -2.21
N MET A 54 39.36 -5.22 -2.97
CA MET A 54 40.47 -4.43 -2.41
C MET A 54 40.00 -3.05 -1.95
N ALA A 55 39.18 -2.37 -2.75
CA ALA A 55 38.53 -1.13 -2.35
C ALA A 55 37.72 -1.36 -1.06
N ALA A 56 37.02 -2.49 -0.97
CA ALA A 56 36.26 -2.89 0.20
C ALA A 56 37.14 -3.14 1.44
N LYS A 57 38.29 -3.79 1.26
CA LYS A 57 39.26 -4.03 2.33
C LYS A 57 39.91 -2.73 2.84
N VAL A 58 40.29 -1.83 1.93
CA VAL A 58 40.83 -0.50 2.28
C VAL A 58 39.79 0.32 3.02
N MET A 59 38.54 0.32 2.56
CA MET A 59 37.42 0.94 3.27
C MET A 59 37.27 0.37 4.69
N ARG A 60 37.22 -0.97 4.85
CA ARG A 60 37.10 -1.60 6.18
C ARG A 60 38.25 -1.24 7.11
N ALA A 61 39.48 -1.20 6.59
CA ALA A 61 40.66 -0.79 7.36
C ALA A 61 40.62 0.69 7.79
N ALA A 62 39.94 1.54 7.01
CA ALA A 62 39.65 2.93 7.35
C ALA A 62 38.38 3.11 8.21
N GLY A 63 37.76 2.02 8.70
CA GLY A 63 36.51 2.07 9.46
C GLY A 63 35.27 2.36 8.62
N VAL A 64 35.38 2.34 7.28
CA VAL A 64 34.30 2.55 6.33
C VAL A 64 33.75 1.20 5.91
N THR A 65 32.45 0.96 6.12
CA THR A 65 31.84 -0.28 5.64
C THR A 65 31.65 -0.19 4.13
N PRO A 66 32.26 -1.08 3.34
CA PRO A 66 32.11 -1.06 1.89
C PRO A 66 30.69 -1.44 1.49
N PRO A 67 30.19 -0.97 0.33
CA PRO A 67 28.87 -1.33 -0.14
C PRO A 67 28.77 -2.86 -0.25
N SER A 68 27.88 -3.46 0.54
CA SER A 68 27.61 -4.90 0.51
C SER A 68 27.00 -5.28 -0.84
N PRO A 69 27.36 -6.42 -1.46
CA PRO A 69 26.62 -6.99 -2.59
C PRO A 69 25.15 -7.28 -2.23
N ASP A 70 24.84 -7.44 -0.94
CA ASP A 70 23.49 -7.62 -0.40
C ASP A 70 22.79 -6.29 -0.05
N ARG A 71 23.28 -5.16 -0.56
CA ARG A 71 22.63 -3.87 -0.33
C ARG A 71 21.24 -3.90 -0.97
N VAL A 72 20.23 -3.52 -0.19
CA VAL A 72 18.88 -3.34 -0.70
C VAL A 72 18.92 -2.37 -1.89
N PRO A 73 18.40 -2.75 -3.07
CA PRO A 73 18.26 -1.83 -4.18
C PRO A 73 17.43 -0.60 -3.79
N ASP A 74 17.81 0.58 -4.26
CA ASP A 74 17.09 1.84 -4.00
C ASP A 74 15.57 1.70 -4.26
N ALA A 75 15.21 1.02 -5.35
CA ALA A 75 13.82 0.76 -5.76
C ALA A 75 12.98 -0.05 -4.75
N ARG A 76 13.63 -0.84 -3.88
CA ARG A 76 12.96 -1.60 -2.81
C ARG A 76 13.08 -0.93 -1.45
N PHE A 77 13.79 0.20 -1.36
CA PHE A 77 14.07 0.82 -0.08
C PHE A 77 12.79 1.37 0.57
N ARG A 78 12.01 2.15 -0.19
CA ARG A 78 10.72 2.67 0.25
C ARG A 78 9.59 1.67 0.05
N LEU A 79 9.69 0.84 -1.00
CA LEU A 79 8.62 -0.01 -1.49
C LEU A 79 9.10 -1.47 -1.60
N PRO A 80 9.20 -2.20 -0.49
CA PRO A 80 9.54 -3.62 -0.51
C PRO A 80 8.55 -4.39 -1.38
N ASP A 81 9.08 -5.31 -2.19
CA ASP A 81 8.28 -6.09 -3.15
C ASP A 81 8.29 -7.60 -2.87
N HIS A 82 8.84 -8.01 -1.73
CA HIS A 82 8.98 -9.41 -1.31
C HIS A 82 7.65 -10.16 -1.26
N LEU A 83 6.52 -9.46 -1.08
CA LEU A 83 5.18 -10.04 -0.94
C LEU A 83 4.34 -9.99 -2.22
N ARG A 84 4.92 -9.44 -3.31
CA ARG A 84 4.24 -9.23 -4.58
C ARG A 84 4.12 -10.55 -5.34
N VAL A 85 2.89 -10.88 -5.75
CA VAL A 85 2.60 -12.08 -6.55
C VAL A 85 2.18 -11.67 -7.96
N THR A 86 1.17 -10.80 -8.04
CA THR A 86 0.62 -10.30 -9.30
C THR A 86 1.51 -9.18 -9.84
N ARG A 87 2.09 -9.39 -11.02
CA ARG A 87 2.84 -8.35 -11.74
C ARG A 87 1.86 -7.36 -12.39
N PRO A 88 1.99 -6.04 -12.14
CA PRO A 88 1.15 -5.07 -12.83
C PRO A 88 1.48 -5.04 -14.32
N GLY A 89 0.45 -4.93 -15.17
CA GLY A 89 0.62 -4.56 -16.57
C GLY A 89 1.07 -3.09 -16.70
N PRO A 90 1.57 -2.68 -17.88
CA PRO A 90 1.94 -1.29 -18.10
C PRO A 90 0.68 -0.41 -18.10
N PRO A 91 0.61 0.65 -17.26
CA PRO A 91 -0.55 1.54 -17.24
C PRO A 91 -0.60 2.46 -18.47
N ARG A 92 -1.81 2.92 -18.78
CA ARG A 92 -2.07 4.11 -19.59
C ARG A 92 -2.54 5.24 -18.68
N PHE A 93 -1.81 6.36 -18.65
CA PHE A 93 -2.13 7.46 -17.73
C PHE A 93 -1.84 8.84 -18.31
N LEU A 94 -2.48 9.85 -17.72
CA LEU A 94 -2.25 11.26 -18.05
C LEU A 94 -1.16 11.87 -17.16
N LEU A 95 -0.28 12.67 -17.77
CA LEU A 95 0.75 13.44 -17.09
C LEU A 95 0.50 14.93 -17.31
N ILE A 96 -0.04 15.61 -16.30
CA ILE A 96 -0.54 16.98 -16.43
C ILE A 96 0.30 17.92 -15.54
N GLY A 97 1.02 18.86 -16.15
CA GLY A 97 1.91 19.76 -15.42
C GLY A 97 2.72 20.68 -16.32
N SER A 98 3.69 21.38 -15.74
CA SER A 98 4.56 22.30 -16.48
C SER A 98 5.64 21.57 -17.29
N CYS A 99 6.50 22.35 -17.97
CA CYS A 99 7.66 21.85 -18.70
C CYS A 99 8.67 21.05 -17.85
N LEU A 100 8.60 21.13 -16.51
CA LEU A 100 9.41 20.30 -15.62
C LEU A 100 9.17 18.79 -15.81
N MET A 101 8.03 18.43 -16.38
CA MET A 101 7.66 17.05 -16.66
C MET A 101 8.09 16.58 -18.06
N ASP A 102 8.74 17.41 -18.87
CA ASP A 102 9.06 17.10 -20.27
C ASP A 102 9.90 15.82 -20.43
N ARG A 103 10.82 15.57 -19.47
CA ARG A 103 11.69 14.38 -19.49
C ARG A 103 11.09 13.15 -18.80
N TRP A 104 10.00 13.30 -18.06
CA TRP A 104 9.42 12.20 -17.27
C TRP A 104 8.98 11.00 -18.12
N PRO A 105 8.31 11.17 -19.27
CA PRO A 105 7.93 10.03 -20.09
C PRO A 105 9.12 9.15 -20.48
N ALA A 106 10.25 9.75 -20.83
CA ALA A 106 11.47 9.03 -21.18
C ALA A 106 12.06 8.27 -19.99
N PHE A 107 12.11 8.90 -18.81
CA PHE A 107 12.58 8.23 -17.59
C PHE A 107 11.68 7.06 -17.19
N ILE A 108 10.36 7.26 -17.20
CA ILE A 108 9.38 6.23 -16.82
C ILE A 108 9.41 5.08 -17.82
N ALA A 109 9.43 5.34 -19.12
CA ALA A 109 9.50 4.30 -20.15
C ALA A 109 10.80 3.48 -20.06
N ALA A 110 11.92 4.09 -19.66
CA ALA A 110 13.17 3.37 -19.42
C ALA A 110 13.09 2.45 -18.18
N GLY A 111 12.37 2.84 -17.13
CA GLY A 111 12.17 2.04 -15.92
C GLY A 111 11.05 0.99 -16.01
N MET A 112 10.05 1.22 -16.87
CA MET A 112 8.92 0.33 -17.11
C MET A 112 8.52 0.38 -18.60
N PRO A 113 9.08 -0.50 -19.44
CA PRO A 113 8.74 -0.56 -20.85
C PRO A 113 7.25 -0.84 -21.08
N GLY A 114 6.67 -0.22 -22.10
CA GLY A 114 5.28 -0.45 -22.52
C GLY A 114 4.23 0.47 -21.89
N VAL A 115 4.61 1.37 -20.98
CA VAL A 115 3.72 2.42 -20.46
C VAL A 115 3.20 3.32 -21.59
N SER A 116 1.93 3.72 -21.49
CA SER A 116 1.34 4.72 -22.39
C SER A 116 1.11 6.01 -21.59
N ILE A 117 1.79 7.08 -21.99
CA ILE A 117 1.79 8.35 -21.26
C ILE A 117 1.33 9.45 -22.22
N GLU A 118 0.19 10.05 -21.93
CA GLU A 118 -0.25 11.27 -22.61
C GLU A 118 0.05 12.48 -21.74
N ARG A 119 0.80 13.43 -22.29
CA ARG A 119 1.30 14.60 -21.54
C ARG A 119 0.54 15.86 -21.94
N ILE A 120 0.05 16.59 -20.95
CA ILE A 120 -0.64 17.86 -21.12
C ILE A 120 0.11 18.94 -20.36
N VAL A 121 0.49 20.00 -21.07
CA VAL A 121 1.15 21.17 -20.46
C VAL A 121 0.11 22.01 -19.73
N PHE A 122 0.39 22.33 -18.46
CA PHE A 122 -0.45 23.13 -17.60
C PHE A 122 0.37 24.23 -16.91
N ASN A 123 -0.06 25.48 -17.01
CA ASN A 123 0.49 26.61 -16.27
C ASN A 123 -0.61 27.65 -15.99
N ASN A 124 -0.56 28.32 -14.83
CA ASN A 124 -1.40 29.49 -14.51
C ASN A 124 -2.91 29.27 -14.72
N ALA A 125 -3.45 28.17 -14.19
CA ALA A 125 -4.86 27.80 -14.29
C ALA A 125 -5.40 27.76 -15.74
N SER A 126 -4.55 27.47 -16.72
CA SER A 126 -4.95 27.25 -18.11
C SER A 126 -6.00 26.14 -18.20
N PRO A 127 -7.08 26.30 -18.97
CA PRO A 127 -8.06 25.23 -19.16
C PRO A 127 -7.40 24.02 -19.81
N LEU A 128 -7.71 22.83 -19.31
CA LEU A 128 -7.29 21.59 -19.95
C LEU A 128 -8.05 21.38 -21.27
N PRO A 129 -7.47 20.70 -22.27
CA PRO A 129 -8.18 20.31 -23.48
C PRO A 129 -9.46 19.55 -23.16
N PRO A 130 -10.51 19.61 -24.01
CA PRO A 130 -11.70 18.79 -23.80
C PRO A 130 -11.35 17.30 -23.87
N LEU A 131 -11.86 16.52 -22.93
CA LEU A 131 -11.70 15.06 -22.89
C LEU A 131 -13.08 14.39 -22.94
N GLY A 132 -13.27 13.46 -23.87
CA GLY A 132 -14.54 12.73 -23.99
C GLY A 132 -14.67 11.64 -22.92
N ALA A 133 -15.88 11.35 -22.45
CA ALA A 133 -16.12 10.32 -21.42
C ALA A 133 -15.65 8.92 -21.85
N ALA A 134 -15.73 8.58 -23.14
CA ALA A 134 -15.24 7.29 -23.66
C ALA A 134 -13.71 7.19 -23.61
N GLU A 135 -13.02 8.30 -23.91
CA GLU A 135 -11.57 8.39 -23.86
C GLU A 135 -11.06 8.38 -22.42
N ALA A 136 -11.72 9.11 -21.52
CA ALA A 136 -11.41 9.16 -20.10
C ALA A 136 -11.39 7.77 -19.43
N ARG A 137 -12.31 6.87 -19.82
CA ARG A 137 -12.34 5.48 -19.33
C ARG A 137 -11.12 4.65 -19.74
N GLY A 138 -10.34 5.10 -20.72
CA GLY A 138 -9.12 4.44 -21.17
C GLY A 138 -7.88 4.77 -20.33
N TYR A 139 -7.97 5.69 -19.37
CA TYR A 139 -6.87 6.06 -18.48
C TYR A 139 -7.02 5.39 -17.11
N ASP A 140 -5.95 4.74 -16.65
CA ASP A 140 -5.89 4.08 -15.35
C ASP A 140 -5.83 5.09 -14.18
N PHE A 141 -5.16 6.21 -14.40
CA PHE A 141 -5.00 7.32 -13.46
C PHE A 141 -4.41 8.57 -14.16
N GLN A 142 -4.20 9.63 -13.39
CA GLN A 142 -3.46 10.82 -13.79
C GLN A 142 -2.48 11.26 -12.71
N ILE A 143 -1.31 11.76 -13.12
CA ILE A 143 -0.32 12.41 -12.24
C ILE A 143 -0.38 13.91 -12.50
N LEU A 144 -0.58 14.68 -11.45
CA LEU A 144 -0.83 16.12 -11.48
C LEU A 144 0.35 16.87 -10.83
N GLN A 145 0.93 17.82 -11.55
CA GLN A 145 1.99 18.68 -11.03
C GLN A 145 1.53 20.14 -11.07
N LEU A 146 1.28 20.71 -9.89
CA LEU A 146 1.00 22.13 -9.73
C LEU A 146 2.33 22.91 -9.75
N PRO A 147 2.58 23.83 -10.69
CA PRO A 147 3.83 24.58 -10.72
C PRO A 147 3.88 25.57 -9.55
N LEU A 148 4.90 25.45 -8.68
CA LEU A 148 5.06 26.33 -7.51
C LEU A 148 5.06 27.81 -7.92
N ARG A 149 5.72 28.16 -9.03
CA ARG A 149 5.75 29.52 -9.58
C ARG A 149 4.38 30.11 -9.94
N SER A 150 3.37 29.26 -10.20
CA SER A 150 2.00 29.72 -10.50
C SER A 150 1.23 30.15 -9.25
N ILE A 151 1.73 29.80 -8.06
CA ILE A 151 1.12 30.15 -6.76
C ILE A 151 2.03 31.03 -5.90
N LEU A 152 3.34 30.93 -6.10
CA LEU A 152 4.38 31.71 -5.44
C LEU A 152 5.39 32.20 -6.49
N PRO A 153 5.07 33.29 -7.22
CA PRO A 153 5.98 33.85 -8.21
C PRO A 153 7.28 34.34 -7.55
N GLU A 154 8.41 34.19 -8.23
CA GLU A 154 9.74 34.53 -7.72
C GLU A 154 9.84 35.98 -7.18
N ALA A 155 9.30 36.94 -7.93
CA ALA A 155 9.27 38.35 -7.54
C ALA A 155 8.52 38.62 -6.22
N ALA A 156 7.64 37.71 -5.79
CA ALA A 156 6.84 37.87 -4.59
C ALA A 156 7.69 37.81 -3.31
N LEU A 157 8.81 37.08 -3.32
CA LEU A 157 9.73 36.98 -2.18
C LEU A 157 10.93 37.94 -2.29
N MET A 158 11.33 38.32 -3.51
CA MET A 158 12.52 39.14 -3.76
C MET A 158 12.48 40.53 -3.10
N SER A 159 11.29 41.13 -2.96
CA SER A 159 11.12 42.48 -2.40
C SER A 159 10.83 42.49 -0.89
N MET A 160 10.74 41.31 -0.26
CA MET A 160 10.33 41.19 1.14
C MET A 160 11.48 41.46 2.11
N ARG A 161 11.17 42.15 3.21
CA ARG A 161 12.11 42.33 4.33
C ARG A 161 11.94 41.18 5.33
N ALA A 162 13.05 40.65 5.84
CA ALA A 162 13.04 39.51 6.76
C ALA A 162 12.17 39.71 8.02
N GLY A 163 12.01 40.97 8.49
CA GLY A 163 11.18 41.33 9.64
C GLY A 163 9.71 41.62 9.33
N ASP A 164 9.29 41.58 8.07
CA ASP A 164 7.92 41.91 7.64
C ASP A 164 6.96 40.73 7.83
N VAL A 165 6.63 40.43 9.08
CA VAL A 165 5.78 39.29 9.45
C VAL A 165 4.41 39.35 8.76
N ALA A 166 3.75 40.52 8.80
CA ALA A 166 2.44 40.72 8.19
C ALA A 166 2.48 40.56 6.67
N GLY A 167 3.57 41.01 6.02
CA GLY A 167 3.78 40.76 4.60
C GLY A 167 3.88 39.28 4.26
N TYR A 168 4.57 38.47 5.08
CA TYR A 168 4.68 37.02 4.85
C TYR A 168 3.36 36.29 5.08
N GLU A 169 2.57 36.72 6.06
CA GLU A 169 1.22 36.20 6.27
C GLU A 169 0.30 36.51 5.08
N ALA A 170 0.30 37.76 4.60
CA ALA A 170 -0.48 38.16 3.43
C ALA A 170 -0.04 37.42 2.15
N LEU A 171 1.27 37.23 1.96
CA LEU A 171 1.80 36.45 0.85
C LEU A 171 1.36 34.98 0.92
N PHE A 172 1.40 34.38 2.11
CA PHE A 172 0.97 33.01 2.31
C PHE A 172 -0.52 32.82 2.00
N GLU A 173 -1.38 33.72 2.47
CA GLU A 173 -2.81 33.67 2.15
C GLU A 173 -3.08 33.84 0.65
N ARG A 174 -2.35 34.74 -0.03
CA ARG A 174 -2.41 34.88 -1.48
C ARG A 174 -1.97 33.59 -2.19
N ALA A 175 -0.89 32.97 -1.75
CA ALA A 175 -0.42 31.71 -2.31
C ALA A 175 -1.44 30.58 -2.09
N CYS A 176 -2.09 30.51 -0.93
CA CYS A 176 -3.18 29.56 -0.65
C CYS A 176 -4.39 29.79 -1.57
N HIS A 177 -4.76 31.04 -1.82
CA HIS A 177 -5.82 31.37 -2.76
C HIS A 177 -5.48 30.92 -4.18
N LEU A 178 -4.27 31.24 -4.68
CA LEU A 178 -3.82 30.83 -6.00
C LEU A 178 -3.69 29.30 -6.12
N LEU A 179 -3.26 28.62 -5.05
CA LEU A 179 -3.23 27.16 -4.97
C LEU A 179 -4.61 26.58 -5.23
N ARG A 180 -5.66 27.08 -4.56
CA ARG A 180 -7.03 26.62 -4.77
C ARG A 180 -7.49 26.81 -6.22
N VAL A 181 -7.28 28.01 -6.77
CA VAL A 181 -7.70 28.35 -8.14
C VAL A 181 -7.00 27.45 -9.17
N ASN A 182 -5.68 27.27 -9.04
CA ASN A 182 -4.94 26.43 -9.97
C ASN A 182 -5.27 24.94 -9.80
N LEU A 183 -5.45 24.47 -8.56
CA LEU A 183 -5.80 23.08 -8.29
C LEU A 183 -7.19 22.75 -8.86
N GLU A 184 -8.15 23.68 -8.78
CA GLU A 184 -9.47 23.49 -9.37
C GLU A 184 -9.41 23.30 -10.89
N ALA A 185 -8.61 24.11 -11.58
CA ALA A 185 -8.40 23.97 -13.02
C ALA A 185 -7.64 22.67 -13.36
N LEU A 186 -6.60 22.33 -12.58
CA LEU A 186 -5.78 21.13 -12.77
C LEU A 186 -6.58 19.84 -12.53
N ALA A 187 -7.55 19.87 -11.63
CA ALA A 187 -8.41 18.74 -11.28
C ALA A 187 -9.63 18.59 -12.22
N ALA A 188 -9.69 19.28 -13.36
CA ALA A 188 -10.87 19.27 -14.24
C ALA A 188 -11.30 17.85 -14.66
N TYR A 189 -10.37 16.99 -15.10
CA TYR A 189 -10.72 15.61 -15.49
C TYR A 189 -11.09 14.72 -14.31
N ASN A 190 -10.54 14.97 -13.12
CA ASN A 190 -10.98 14.27 -11.90
C ASN A 190 -12.44 14.61 -11.60
N ARG A 191 -12.80 15.89 -11.64
CA ARG A 191 -14.17 16.35 -11.39
C ARG A 191 -15.17 15.91 -12.46
N GLN A 192 -14.76 15.91 -13.72
CA GLN A 192 -15.65 15.60 -14.85
C GLN A 192 -15.82 14.09 -15.07
N HIS A 193 -14.77 13.29 -14.81
CA HIS A 193 -14.74 11.88 -15.19
C HIS A 193 -14.36 10.92 -14.05
N GLY A 194 -13.96 11.43 -12.89
CA GLY A 194 -13.58 10.60 -11.74
C GLY A 194 -12.25 9.87 -11.93
N ILE A 195 -11.35 10.35 -12.78
CA ILE A 195 -10.03 9.69 -12.98
C ILE A 195 -9.22 9.74 -11.66
N PRO A 196 -8.70 8.60 -11.16
CA PRO A 196 -7.83 8.57 -9.97
C PRO A 196 -6.64 9.51 -10.14
N SER A 197 -6.40 10.37 -9.15
CA SER A 197 -5.47 11.50 -9.30
C SER A 197 -4.38 11.50 -8.25
N TYR A 198 -3.14 11.62 -8.69
CA TYR A 198 -1.96 11.71 -7.82
C TYR A 198 -1.30 13.07 -7.95
N LEU A 199 -1.51 13.92 -6.96
CA LEU A 199 -1.02 15.29 -6.93
C LEU A 199 0.37 15.34 -6.30
N LEU A 200 1.36 15.87 -7.00
CA LEU A 200 2.72 16.00 -6.48
C LEU A 200 2.81 17.14 -5.46
N GLY A 201 3.38 16.85 -4.28
CA GLY A 201 3.79 17.87 -3.33
C GLY A 201 4.93 18.76 -3.83
N PHE A 202 5.20 19.84 -3.11
CA PHE A 202 6.34 20.73 -3.36
C PHE A 202 7.56 20.26 -2.60
N HIS A 203 8.73 20.28 -3.23
CA HIS A 203 9.99 20.09 -2.52
C HIS A 203 10.30 21.34 -1.68
N THR A 204 10.74 21.14 -0.44
CA THR A 204 11.19 22.24 0.40
C THR A 204 12.63 22.63 0.03
N PRO A 205 13.01 23.91 0.20
CA PRO A 205 14.40 24.31 0.10
C PRO A 205 15.33 23.49 1.01
N LEU A 206 16.56 23.24 0.56
CA LEU A 206 17.64 22.57 1.27
C LEU A 206 18.06 23.36 2.52
N GLN A 207 18.06 24.68 2.41
CA GLN A 207 18.45 25.60 3.49
C GLN A 207 17.61 26.88 3.43
N ASN A 208 17.48 27.56 4.57
CA ASN A 208 16.85 28.88 4.63
C ASN A 208 17.80 29.94 4.05
N PRO A 209 17.44 30.66 2.97
CA PRO A 209 18.29 31.67 2.36
C PRO A 209 18.54 32.89 3.26
N LEU A 210 17.68 33.15 4.26
CA LEU A 210 17.90 34.25 5.23
C LEU A 210 18.96 33.93 6.30
N GLY A 211 19.49 32.71 6.32
CA GLY A 211 20.58 32.30 7.20
C GLY A 211 20.20 31.21 8.22
N ARG A 212 21.22 30.46 8.65
CA ARG A 212 21.08 29.25 9.49
C ARG A 212 20.63 29.53 10.94
N ALA A 213 20.95 30.72 11.46
CA ALA A 213 20.59 31.12 12.82
C ALA A 213 19.21 31.80 12.92
N GLN A 214 18.53 31.99 11.79
CA GLN A 214 17.19 32.56 11.78
C GLN A 214 16.16 31.58 12.35
N LYS A 215 15.02 32.11 12.81
CA LYS A 215 13.92 31.31 13.35
C LYS A 215 13.47 30.26 12.31
N ARG A 216 13.27 29.02 12.77
CA ARG A 216 12.91 27.88 11.90
C ARG A 216 11.42 27.82 11.58
N TYR A 217 10.56 28.13 12.55
CA TYR A 217 9.11 27.96 12.45
C TYR A 217 8.40 29.32 12.33
N CYS A 218 8.68 30.04 11.24
CA CYS A 218 8.02 31.30 10.89
C CYS A 218 7.94 31.45 9.36
N LEU A 219 6.94 32.16 8.85
CA LEU A 219 6.70 32.25 7.40
C LEU A 219 7.80 32.98 6.62
N SER A 220 8.64 33.79 7.28
CA SER A 220 9.84 34.35 6.64
C SER A 220 10.90 33.30 6.31
N ASN A 221 10.83 32.11 6.92
CA ASN A 221 11.70 30.99 6.59
C ASN A 221 11.11 30.22 5.39
N ALA A 222 11.80 30.25 4.26
CA ALA A 222 11.31 29.62 3.03
C ALA A 222 11.05 28.12 3.17
N VAL A 223 11.83 27.38 3.98
CA VAL A 223 11.58 25.96 4.25
C VAL A 223 10.23 25.78 4.92
N TYR A 224 9.97 26.54 5.98
CA TYR A 224 8.70 26.49 6.69
C TYR A 224 7.51 26.99 5.86
N PHE A 225 7.71 28.02 5.04
CA PHE A 225 6.69 28.52 4.14
C PHE A 225 6.20 27.42 3.18
N ILE A 226 7.13 26.69 2.55
CA ILE A 226 6.78 25.57 1.66
C ILE A 226 6.17 24.39 2.44
N GLU A 227 6.64 24.09 3.66
CA GLU A 227 5.99 23.09 4.53
C GLU A 227 4.53 23.44 4.82
N GLN A 228 4.22 24.71 5.09
CA GLN A 228 2.85 25.16 5.30
C GLN A 228 2.02 25.14 4.01
N LEU A 229 2.63 25.42 2.85
CA LEU A 229 1.95 25.26 1.56
C LEU A 229 1.64 23.79 1.27
N ASN A 230 2.56 22.86 1.54
CA ASN A 230 2.31 21.42 1.42
C ASN A 230 1.16 20.98 2.33
N ARG A 231 1.11 21.47 3.57
CA ARG A 231 -0.04 21.22 4.46
C ARG A 231 -1.34 21.70 3.82
N ARG A 232 -1.38 22.95 3.30
CA ARG A 232 -2.58 23.48 2.64
C ARG A 232 -2.95 22.68 1.39
N LEU A 233 -1.96 22.22 0.62
CA LEU A 233 -2.17 21.37 -0.56
C LEU A 233 -2.92 20.09 -0.20
N HIS A 234 -2.55 19.41 0.90
CA HIS A 234 -3.26 18.22 1.38
C HIS A 234 -4.70 18.53 1.79
N GLU A 235 -4.92 19.64 2.50
CA GLU A 235 -6.27 20.06 2.94
C GLU A 235 -7.19 20.38 1.75
N GLU A 236 -6.67 21.01 0.69
CA GLU A 236 -7.46 21.30 -0.51
C GLU A 236 -7.65 20.04 -1.38
N ALA A 237 -6.62 19.19 -1.52
CA ALA A 237 -6.72 17.93 -2.27
C ALA A 237 -7.76 16.96 -1.67
N ALA A 238 -7.94 16.95 -0.34
CA ALA A 238 -8.93 16.13 0.35
C ALA A 238 -10.40 16.47 -0.02
N ARG A 239 -10.65 17.61 -0.70
CA ARG A 239 -11.98 17.99 -1.20
C ARG A 239 -12.36 17.30 -2.50
N TYR A 240 -11.40 16.69 -3.19
CA TYR A 240 -11.61 15.97 -4.43
C TYR A 240 -11.76 14.49 -4.13
N ALA A 241 -12.74 13.85 -4.77
CA ALA A 241 -12.85 12.41 -4.74
C ALA A 241 -11.56 11.80 -5.33
N ASN A 242 -11.15 10.64 -4.80
CA ASN A 242 -10.05 9.82 -5.32
C ASN A 242 -8.77 10.58 -5.74
N MET A 243 -8.42 11.64 -5.01
CA MET A 243 -7.19 12.39 -5.15
C MET A 243 -6.27 12.13 -3.96
N THR A 244 -5.02 11.76 -4.22
CA THR A 244 -3.98 11.51 -3.21
C THR A 244 -2.78 12.41 -3.47
N VAL A 245 -2.26 13.06 -2.44
CA VAL A 245 -1.02 13.82 -2.54
C VAL A 245 0.18 12.88 -2.36
N ILE A 246 1.14 12.95 -3.27
CA ILE A 246 2.42 12.24 -3.19
C ILE A 246 3.43 13.16 -2.50
N ASP A 247 3.99 12.69 -1.38
CA ASP A 247 5.05 13.40 -0.64
C ASP A 247 6.40 13.27 -1.36
N THR A 248 6.54 14.03 -2.44
CA THR A 248 7.75 14.10 -3.27
C THR A 248 8.96 14.59 -2.47
N ASP A 249 8.74 15.42 -1.46
CA ASP A 249 9.79 15.95 -0.59
C ASP A 249 10.42 14.85 0.27
N ALA A 250 9.59 14.00 0.89
CA ALA A 250 10.05 12.84 1.65
C ALA A 250 10.73 11.78 0.76
N ILE A 251 10.23 11.58 -0.47
CA ILE A 251 10.89 10.70 -1.46
C ILE A 251 12.29 11.23 -1.77
N ALA A 252 12.43 12.51 -2.11
CA ALA A 252 13.73 13.12 -2.37
C ALA A 252 14.65 13.12 -1.14
N ALA A 253 14.10 13.32 0.07
CA ALA A 253 14.84 13.22 1.32
C ALA A 253 15.46 11.84 1.53
N THR A 254 14.75 10.78 1.15
CA THR A 254 15.20 9.39 1.29
C THR A 254 16.49 9.11 0.52
N PHE A 255 16.61 9.67 -0.69
CA PHE A 255 17.74 9.41 -1.58
C PHE A 255 18.77 10.55 -1.60
N GLY A 256 18.53 11.59 -0.79
CA GLY A 256 19.38 12.77 -0.63
C GLY A 256 18.99 13.91 -1.55
N LYS A 257 18.29 14.92 -1.00
CA LYS A 257 17.80 16.09 -1.75
C LYS A 257 18.86 16.81 -2.58
N ARG A 258 20.15 16.73 -2.24
CA ARG A 258 21.24 17.37 -2.99
C ARG A 258 21.36 16.92 -4.45
N TYR A 259 20.87 15.72 -4.78
CA TYR A 259 20.94 15.15 -6.13
C TYR A 259 19.76 15.53 -7.01
N PHE A 260 18.79 16.24 -6.45
CA PHE A 260 17.53 16.56 -7.10
C PHE A 260 17.19 18.04 -6.98
N GLY A 261 17.41 18.65 -5.82
CA GLY A 261 17.06 20.02 -5.46
C GLY A 261 17.84 21.08 -6.22
N ASP A 262 17.14 21.97 -6.93
CA ASP A 262 17.71 23.06 -7.73
C ASP A 262 17.98 24.36 -6.96
N ASP A 263 18.11 24.27 -5.64
CA ASP A 263 18.04 25.44 -4.77
C ASP A 263 19.30 26.30 -4.81
N PHE A 264 20.34 25.80 -5.47
CA PHE A 264 21.54 26.53 -5.79
C PHE A 264 21.42 27.36 -7.09
N LEU A 265 20.35 27.17 -7.87
CA LEU A 265 20.06 27.95 -9.08
C LEU A 265 18.77 28.77 -8.95
N ALA A 266 17.61 28.10 -8.83
CA ALA A 266 16.32 28.70 -9.17
C ALA A 266 15.12 28.03 -8.46
N HIS A 267 15.20 27.78 -7.14
CA HIS A 267 14.16 27.06 -6.38
C HIS A 267 12.73 27.58 -6.65
N LEU A 268 12.53 28.89 -6.64
CA LEU A 268 11.20 29.50 -6.76
C LEU A 268 10.71 29.65 -8.20
N SER A 269 11.62 29.78 -9.17
CA SER A 269 11.30 30.01 -10.59
C SER A 269 11.13 28.71 -11.37
N HIS A 270 11.86 27.65 -10.99
CA HIS A 270 11.79 26.33 -11.63
C HIS A 270 11.39 25.19 -10.69
N GLY A 271 11.09 25.49 -9.42
CA GLY A 271 10.23 24.65 -8.61
C GLY A 271 10.77 23.25 -8.34
N SER A 272 12.11 23.08 -8.32
CA SER A 272 12.88 22.16 -7.45
C SER A 272 13.79 21.12 -8.10
N VAL A 273 13.67 20.77 -9.38
CA VAL A 273 14.51 19.71 -9.98
C VAL A 273 15.67 20.28 -10.78
N ILE A 274 16.88 19.77 -10.54
CA ILE A 274 18.09 20.20 -11.21
C ILE A 274 17.95 20.05 -12.73
N THR A 275 18.13 21.15 -13.45
CA THR A 275 18.22 21.18 -14.90
C THR A 275 19.56 21.78 -15.35
N GLY A 276 19.95 21.53 -16.60
CA GLY A 276 21.19 22.07 -17.15
C GLY A 276 21.26 23.60 -17.02
N LEU A 277 22.47 24.10 -16.76
CA LEU A 277 22.74 25.52 -16.51
C LEU A 277 22.85 26.38 -17.79
N ALA A 278 23.29 25.77 -18.89
CA ALA A 278 23.61 26.50 -20.12
C ALA A 278 22.36 26.69 -20.97
N MET A 279 22.12 27.93 -21.39
CA MET A 279 21.02 28.33 -22.27
C MET A 279 21.53 28.69 -23.67
N PRO A 280 20.67 28.59 -24.71
CA PRO A 280 20.99 29.16 -26.02
C PRO A 280 21.31 30.66 -25.88
N GLY A 281 22.58 31.03 -26.04
CA GLY A 281 23.10 32.38 -25.81
C GLY A 281 24.35 32.45 -24.91
N ASP A 282 24.64 31.40 -24.14
CA ASP A 282 25.84 31.35 -23.28
C ASP A 282 27.14 31.00 -24.03
N GLU A 283 27.06 30.76 -25.34
CA GLU A 283 28.16 30.26 -26.18
C GLU A 283 29.32 31.26 -26.34
N ALA A 284 29.03 32.57 -26.25
CA ALA A 284 30.01 33.63 -26.44
C ALA A 284 30.67 34.10 -25.12
N ARG A 285 30.48 33.39 -24.00
CA ARG A 285 31.10 33.76 -22.73
C ARG A 285 32.61 33.53 -22.77
N LEU A 286 33.38 34.47 -22.23
CA LEU A 286 34.83 34.31 -22.03
C LEU A 286 35.14 33.10 -21.13
N GLU A 287 34.28 32.86 -20.14
CA GLU A 287 34.31 31.68 -19.28
C GLU A 287 33.03 30.86 -19.49
N PRO A 288 33.15 29.57 -19.87
CA PRO A 288 31.99 28.69 -20.00
C PRO A 288 31.20 28.60 -18.70
N VAL A 289 29.87 28.50 -18.79
CA VAL A 289 28.97 28.31 -17.63
C VAL A 289 29.30 27.02 -16.87
N GLY A 290 29.85 26.01 -17.57
CA GLY A 290 30.05 24.66 -17.03
C GLY A 290 28.78 23.81 -17.09
N LYS A 291 28.88 22.57 -16.63
CA LYS A 291 27.77 21.61 -16.58
C LYS A 291 27.44 21.29 -15.14
N VAL A 292 26.14 21.27 -14.82
CA VAL A 292 25.66 20.92 -13.48
C VAL A 292 26.00 19.47 -13.15
N GLU A 293 26.01 18.62 -14.17
CA GLU A 293 26.35 17.20 -14.09
C GLU A 293 27.76 16.98 -13.53
N ASP A 294 28.72 17.79 -14.00
CA ASP A 294 30.12 17.70 -13.59
C ASP A 294 30.32 18.17 -12.14
N LEU A 295 29.47 19.08 -11.66
CA LEU A 295 29.61 19.71 -10.35
C LEU A 295 28.84 18.98 -9.24
N TYR A 296 27.63 18.49 -9.54
CA TYR A 296 26.67 18.06 -8.52
C TYR A 296 26.14 16.62 -8.73
N ALA A 297 26.47 15.98 -9.86
CA ALA A 297 26.04 14.62 -10.19
C ALA A 297 24.53 14.38 -9.93
N PRO A 298 23.63 15.17 -10.55
CA PRO A 298 22.20 15.07 -10.32
C PRO A 298 21.66 13.72 -10.79
N ASP A 299 20.64 13.23 -10.10
CA ASP A 299 20.00 11.94 -10.37
C ASP A 299 18.48 12.08 -10.48
N VAL A 300 18.03 13.06 -11.27
CA VAL A 300 16.59 13.38 -11.42
C VAL A 300 15.77 12.19 -11.89
N ALA A 301 16.34 11.32 -12.73
CA ALA A 301 15.65 10.12 -13.21
C ALA A 301 15.23 9.20 -12.05
N ARG A 302 16.08 9.05 -11.02
CA ARG A 302 15.75 8.23 -9.85
C ARG A 302 14.54 8.75 -9.10
N VAL A 303 14.49 10.03 -8.72
CA VAL A 303 13.32 10.54 -7.95
C VAL A 303 12.04 10.43 -8.76
N VAL A 304 12.08 10.68 -10.07
CA VAL A 304 10.93 10.51 -10.97
C VAL A 304 10.43 9.07 -10.98
N LEU A 305 11.36 8.11 -11.10
CA LEU A 305 11.02 6.68 -11.04
C LEU A 305 10.45 6.27 -9.68
N GLU A 306 10.98 6.80 -8.58
CA GLU A 306 10.48 6.51 -7.23
C GLU A 306 9.10 7.12 -6.98
N ILE A 307 8.83 8.34 -7.47
CA ILE A 307 7.50 8.95 -7.45
C ILE A 307 6.52 8.06 -8.23
N PHE A 308 6.90 7.61 -9.43
CA PHE A 308 6.05 6.73 -10.22
C PHE A 308 5.82 5.38 -9.52
N ARG A 309 6.84 4.79 -8.87
CA ARG A 309 6.69 3.56 -8.08
C ARG A 309 5.75 3.75 -6.88
N GLU A 310 5.82 4.90 -6.21
CA GLU A 310 4.91 5.25 -5.12
C GLU A 310 3.46 5.28 -5.61
N VAL A 311 3.21 5.93 -6.75
CA VAL A 311 1.88 5.95 -7.40
C VAL A 311 1.40 4.52 -7.70
N MET A 312 2.26 3.67 -8.28
CA MET A 312 1.91 2.28 -8.55
C MET A 312 1.65 1.47 -7.27
N ALA A 313 2.40 1.72 -6.20
CA ALA A 313 2.18 1.08 -4.90
C ALA A 313 0.84 1.49 -4.27
N LEU A 314 0.48 2.77 -4.34
CA LEU A 314 -0.82 3.28 -3.90
C LEU A 314 -1.96 2.64 -4.70
N ARG A 315 -1.86 2.58 -6.04
CA ARG A 315 -2.83 1.87 -6.88
C ARG A 315 -3.03 0.42 -6.48
N ARG A 316 -1.93 -0.29 -6.15
CA ARG A 316 -2.01 -1.67 -5.66
C ARG A 316 -2.75 -1.77 -4.33
N ALA A 317 -2.47 -0.87 -3.39
CA ALA A 317 -3.14 -0.83 -2.09
C ALA A 317 -4.64 -0.48 -2.22
N GLU A 318 -5.00 0.47 -3.09
CA GLU A 318 -6.37 0.86 -3.42
C GLU A 318 -7.16 -0.29 -4.05
N ALA A 319 -6.56 -0.98 -5.04
CA ALA A 319 -7.14 -2.16 -5.68
C ALA A 319 -7.13 -3.41 -4.80
N ALA A 320 -6.47 -3.35 -3.63
CA ALA A 320 -6.22 -4.49 -2.74
C ALA A 320 -5.57 -5.70 -3.46
N THR A 321 -4.74 -5.43 -4.48
CA THR A 321 -4.03 -6.44 -5.25
C THR A 321 -3.07 -7.18 -4.34
N ASP A 322 -3.18 -8.51 -4.30
CA ASP A 322 -2.43 -9.38 -3.40
C ASP A 322 -2.54 -8.96 -1.93
N ALA A 323 -3.64 -8.35 -1.48
CA ALA A 323 -3.73 -7.85 -0.11
C ALA A 323 -3.56 -8.96 0.95
N VAL A 324 -2.65 -8.74 1.89
CA VAL A 324 -2.53 -9.58 3.10
C VAL A 324 -3.60 -9.16 4.11
N LYS A 325 -4.26 -10.14 4.71
CA LYS A 325 -5.35 -9.95 5.69
C LYS A 325 -5.01 -10.54 7.05
N LEU A 326 -4.13 -11.54 7.10
CA LEU A 326 -3.66 -12.19 8.32
C LEU A 326 -2.14 -12.33 8.27
N VAL A 327 -1.48 -12.01 9.39
CA VAL A 327 -0.07 -12.32 9.63
C VAL A 327 0.02 -13.33 10.76
N ILE A 328 0.62 -14.48 10.49
CA ILE A 328 0.89 -15.54 11.44
C ILE A 328 2.37 -15.46 11.82
N LEU A 329 2.66 -15.34 13.11
CA LEU A 329 4.02 -15.16 13.63
C LEU A 329 4.44 -16.34 14.52
N ASP A 330 5.70 -16.73 14.41
CA ASP A 330 6.37 -17.50 15.47
C ASP A 330 6.77 -16.58 16.65
N LEU A 331 7.26 -17.21 17.73
CA LEU A 331 7.76 -16.56 18.93
C LEU A 331 9.29 -16.53 18.98
N ASP A 332 9.92 -17.69 19.11
CA ASP A 332 11.38 -17.81 19.26
C ASP A 332 12.11 -17.33 18.01
N ASP A 333 13.18 -16.55 18.22
CA ASP A 333 13.95 -15.85 17.19
C ASP A 333 13.12 -15.07 16.13
N THR A 334 11.86 -14.75 16.47
CA THR A 334 10.91 -14.04 15.59
C THR A 334 10.29 -12.84 16.27
N LEU A 335 9.74 -13.02 17.48
CA LEU A 335 9.19 -11.95 18.32
C LEU A 335 10.03 -11.68 19.58
N TRP A 336 10.90 -12.61 19.97
CA TRP A 336 11.95 -12.39 20.96
C TRP A 336 13.21 -13.16 20.57
N ARG A 337 14.29 -12.98 21.32
CA ARG A 337 15.60 -13.55 21.03
C ARG A 337 15.74 -14.94 21.65
N GLY A 338 16.23 -15.89 20.86
CA GLY A 338 16.45 -17.28 21.27
C GLY A 338 15.16 -17.98 21.70
N VAL A 339 15.35 -19.10 22.40
CA VAL A 339 14.28 -19.88 23.03
C VAL A 339 14.05 -19.32 24.43
N ALA A 340 13.09 -18.40 24.58
CA ALA A 340 12.92 -17.64 25.82
C ALA A 340 12.59 -18.52 27.04
N ALA A 341 11.97 -19.68 26.83
CA ALA A 341 11.67 -20.65 27.89
C ALA A 341 12.92 -21.32 28.48
N GLU A 342 14.06 -21.28 27.79
CA GLU A 342 15.34 -21.84 28.25
C GLU A 342 16.23 -20.78 28.93
N ALA A 343 15.80 -19.52 28.99
CA ALA A 343 16.55 -18.45 29.65
C ALA A 343 16.45 -18.57 31.17
N ASP A 344 17.59 -18.48 31.86
CA ASP A 344 17.67 -18.55 33.33
C ASP A 344 16.88 -17.41 34.02
N ASP A 345 16.94 -16.20 33.46
CA ASP A 345 16.15 -15.05 33.91
C ASP A 345 15.68 -14.23 32.68
N PRO A 346 14.49 -14.51 32.11
CA PRO A 346 14.02 -13.83 30.91
C PRO A 346 13.74 -12.35 31.19
N GLY A 347 14.57 -11.46 30.65
CA GLY A 347 14.49 -10.03 30.84
C GLY A 347 14.31 -9.21 29.55
N PRO A 348 14.39 -7.87 29.65
CA PRO A 348 14.24 -6.96 28.52
C PRO A 348 15.20 -7.24 27.36
N GLU A 349 16.39 -7.78 27.61
CA GLU A 349 17.40 -8.14 26.62
C GLU A 349 16.91 -9.12 25.54
N LEU A 350 15.92 -9.96 25.87
CA LEU A 350 15.25 -10.84 24.90
C LEU A 350 14.38 -10.06 23.90
N THR A 351 13.99 -8.85 24.25
CA THR A 351 13.05 -8.02 23.47
C THR A 351 13.69 -6.79 22.84
N GLU A 352 14.85 -6.34 23.34
CA GLU A 352 15.49 -5.11 22.88
C GLU A 352 16.11 -5.23 21.48
N GLY A 353 16.09 -4.10 20.76
CA GLY A 353 16.59 -3.99 19.40
C GLY A 353 15.60 -4.49 18.35
N TRP A 354 16.04 -5.45 17.52
CA TRP A 354 15.22 -5.95 16.42
C TRP A 354 13.87 -6.57 16.86
N PRO A 355 13.73 -7.33 17.97
CA PRO A 355 12.45 -7.93 18.33
C PRO A 355 11.40 -6.87 18.66
N LEU A 356 11.76 -5.83 19.44
CA LEU A 356 10.90 -4.68 19.68
C LEU A 356 10.50 -3.97 18.38
N GLY A 357 11.43 -3.83 17.43
CA GLY A 357 11.13 -3.26 16.12
C GLY A 357 10.15 -4.10 15.28
N ILE A 358 10.18 -5.43 15.42
CA ILE A 358 9.19 -6.33 14.82
C ILE A 358 7.85 -6.18 15.53
N LEU A 359 7.80 -6.20 16.87
CA LEU A 359 6.57 -6.00 17.62
C LEU A 359 5.94 -4.64 17.33
N GLU A 360 6.75 -3.59 17.18
CA GLU A 360 6.30 -2.27 16.76
C GLU A 360 5.62 -2.35 15.37
N ALA A 361 6.23 -3.03 14.39
CA ALA A 361 5.63 -3.24 13.08
C ALA A 361 4.31 -4.01 13.17
N VAL A 362 4.27 -5.09 13.96
CA VAL A 362 3.07 -5.88 14.24
C VAL A 362 1.97 -5.02 14.83
N SER A 363 2.29 -4.09 15.74
CA SER A 363 1.31 -3.17 16.30
C SER A 363 0.70 -2.22 15.25
N TYR A 364 1.48 -1.76 14.28
CA TYR A 364 0.96 -0.96 13.16
C TYR A 364 0.08 -1.79 12.22
N LEU A 365 0.42 -3.07 11.99
CA LEU A 365 -0.41 -4.00 11.22
C LEU A 365 -1.77 -4.20 11.89
N TRP A 366 -1.77 -4.43 13.21
CA TRP A 366 -3.00 -4.52 14.00
C TRP A 366 -3.86 -3.25 13.89
N ARG A 367 -3.26 -2.06 14.05
CA ARG A 367 -3.97 -0.77 13.89
C ARG A 367 -4.52 -0.53 12.48
N ARG A 368 -3.92 -1.15 11.45
CA ARG A 368 -4.41 -1.13 10.06
C ARG A 368 -5.50 -2.18 9.79
N GLY A 369 -5.91 -2.94 10.80
CA GLY A 369 -6.94 -3.98 10.66
C GLY A 369 -6.43 -5.26 9.97
N VAL A 370 -5.13 -5.52 10.02
CA VAL A 370 -4.55 -6.82 9.67
C VAL A 370 -4.71 -7.73 10.88
N LEU A 371 -5.27 -8.92 10.66
CA LEU A 371 -5.42 -9.92 11.71
C LEU A 371 -4.05 -10.47 12.09
N LEU A 372 -3.89 -10.81 13.36
CA LEU A 372 -2.65 -11.39 13.87
C LEU A 372 -2.94 -12.76 14.50
N ALA A 373 -2.06 -13.72 14.28
CA ALA A 373 -2.11 -15.01 14.98
C ALA A 373 -0.70 -15.48 15.35
N ILE A 374 -0.62 -16.39 16.33
CA ILE A 374 0.64 -17.01 16.76
C ILE A 374 0.63 -18.50 16.42
N VAL A 375 1.71 -18.98 15.81
CA VAL A 375 1.99 -20.41 15.64
C VAL A 375 3.40 -20.67 16.12
N SER A 376 3.54 -21.33 17.26
CA SER A 376 4.84 -21.58 17.88
C SER A 376 4.94 -22.95 18.53
N ARG A 377 6.13 -23.56 18.48
CA ARG A 377 6.41 -24.86 19.08
C ARG A 377 6.81 -24.74 20.55
N ASN A 378 5.90 -24.23 21.36
CA ASN A 378 6.10 -23.98 22.78
C ASN A 378 5.02 -24.62 23.66
N GLU A 379 5.19 -24.55 24.98
CA GLU A 379 4.10 -24.80 25.92
C GLU A 379 3.30 -23.51 26.13
N GLU A 380 1.97 -23.57 25.94
CA GLU A 380 1.12 -22.37 25.93
C GLU A 380 1.18 -21.59 27.25
N ALA A 381 1.12 -22.27 28.40
CA ALA A 381 1.14 -21.60 29.71
C ALA A 381 2.45 -20.82 29.94
N VAL A 382 3.58 -21.42 29.56
CA VAL A 382 4.91 -20.80 29.64
C VAL A 382 5.01 -19.60 28.71
N ALA A 383 4.61 -19.76 27.43
CA ALA A 383 4.66 -18.69 26.46
C ALA A 383 3.78 -17.49 26.85
N ARG A 384 2.59 -17.74 27.43
CA ARG A 384 1.70 -16.69 27.95
C ARG A 384 2.33 -15.94 29.13
N ALA A 385 2.88 -16.65 30.10
CA ALA A 385 3.56 -16.03 31.24
C ALA A 385 4.76 -15.18 30.81
N LEU A 386 5.56 -15.68 29.86
CA LEU A 386 6.65 -14.93 29.24
C LEU A 386 6.13 -13.70 28.50
N TRP A 387 5.07 -13.85 27.71
CA TRP A 387 4.45 -12.72 27.01
C TRP A 387 3.98 -11.64 27.98
N ASP A 388 3.27 -12.00 29.04
CA ASP A 388 2.75 -11.05 30.02
C ASP A 388 3.88 -10.27 30.71
N ARG A 389 4.97 -10.98 31.03
CA ARG A 389 6.19 -10.40 31.62
C ARG A 389 6.92 -9.47 30.65
N LEU A 390 7.13 -9.90 29.41
CA LEU A 390 7.98 -9.21 28.42
C LEU A 390 7.24 -8.12 27.65
N TYR A 391 6.00 -8.40 27.25
CA TYR A 391 5.21 -7.59 26.32
C TYR A 391 3.81 -7.19 26.80
N GLY A 392 3.20 -7.88 27.77
CA GLY A 392 1.78 -7.74 28.11
C GLY A 392 1.30 -6.30 28.35
N LYS A 393 2.14 -5.47 29.00
CA LYS A 393 1.83 -4.04 29.22
C LYS A 393 1.89 -3.16 27.97
N ARG A 394 2.62 -3.60 26.93
CA ARG A 394 2.86 -2.88 25.67
C ARG A 394 1.93 -3.36 24.56
N PHE A 395 1.79 -4.67 24.42
CA PHE A 395 0.95 -5.32 23.42
C PHE A 395 0.32 -6.59 24.03
N PRO A 396 -0.93 -6.53 24.51
CA PRO A 396 -1.61 -7.68 25.08
C PRO A 396 -1.75 -8.83 24.09
N MET A 397 -1.63 -10.08 24.55
CA MET A 397 -1.72 -11.25 23.68
C MET A 397 -3.14 -11.43 23.12
N GLU A 398 -4.13 -10.81 23.75
CA GLU A 398 -5.51 -10.75 23.29
C GLU A 398 -5.62 -10.01 21.95
N ASN A 399 -4.65 -9.20 21.53
CA ASN A 399 -4.68 -8.58 20.20
C ASN A 399 -4.54 -9.58 19.05
N PHE A 400 -4.10 -10.80 19.34
CA PHE A 400 -4.07 -11.91 18.38
C PHE A 400 -5.44 -12.61 18.35
N VAL A 401 -5.96 -12.86 17.15
CA VAL A 401 -7.30 -13.48 16.99
C VAL A 401 -7.27 -15.00 17.15
N ALA A 402 -6.09 -15.62 16.98
CA ALA A 402 -5.91 -17.05 17.15
C ALA A 402 -4.49 -17.35 17.67
N LEU A 403 -4.40 -18.35 18.54
CA LEU A 403 -3.15 -18.82 19.14
C LEU A 403 -3.07 -20.33 18.94
N ARG A 404 -1.92 -20.81 18.47
CA ARG A 404 -1.57 -22.23 18.40
C ARG A 404 -0.14 -22.40 18.92
N ILE A 405 -0.05 -22.56 20.23
CA ILE A 405 1.21 -22.71 20.96
C ILE A 405 1.26 -24.13 21.51
N ASN A 406 1.79 -25.05 20.72
CA ASN A 406 1.82 -26.47 21.03
C ASN A 406 2.90 -27.18 20.21
N ARG A 407 3.09 -28.48 20.42
CA ARG A 407 4.12 -29.28 19.73
C ARG A 407 3.67 -29.85 18.37
N ALA A 408 2.46 -29.57 17.89
CA ALA A 408 1.98 -30.05 16.60
C ALA A 408 2.74 -29.36 15.44
N PRO A 409 2.83 -30.00 14.26
CA PRO A 409 3.45 -29.38 13.08
C PRO A 409 2.83 -28.01 12.75
N LYS A 410 3.66 -27.00 12.42
CA LYS A 410 3.16 -25.64 12.16
C LYS A 410 2.17 -25.60 10.99
N ALA A 411 2.34 -26.45 9.97
CA ALA A 411 1.40 -26.56 8.86
C ALA A 411 -0.02 -26.98 9.30
N GLU A 412 -0.15 -27.90 10.26
CA GLU A 412 -1.44 -28.31 10.82
C GLU A 412 -2.09 -27.16 11.61
N ASN A 413 -1.30 -26.50 12.45
CA ASN A 413 -1.75 -25.32 13.21
C ASN A 413 -2.20 -24.18 12.28
N VAL A 414 -1.48 -23.93 11.19
CA VAL A 414 -1.87 -22.96 10.16
C VAL A 414 -3.19 -23.39 9.50
N ALA A 415 -3.37 -24.67 9.17
CA ALA A 415 -4.63 -25.19 8.61
C ALA A 415 -5.82 -24.87 9.53
N ALA A 416 -5.65 -25.12 10.84
CA ALA A 416 -6.67 -24.85 11.84
C ALA A 416 -7.01 -23.36 11.94
N ILE A 417 -6.00 -22.48 11.94
CA ILE A 417 -6.20 -21.02 11.98
C ILE A 417 -6.91 -20.52 10.71
N LEU A 418 -6.55 -21.04 9.53
CA LEU A 418 -7.18 -20.66 8.27
C LEU A 418 -8.68 -21.01 8.26
N ALA A 419 -9.03 -22.19 8.80
CA ALA A 419 -10.42 -22.62 8.95
C ALA A 419 -11.18 -21.73 9.95
N GLU A 420 -10.60 -21.50 11.13
CA GLU A 420 -11.18 -20.70 12.22
C GLU A 420 -11.41 -19.23 11.82
N VAL A 421 -10.44 -18.63 11.12
CA VAL A 421 -10.52 -17.23 10.66
C VAL A 421 -11.27 -17.11 9.31
N ASN A 422 -11.57 -18.24 8.66
CA ASN A 422 -12.20 -18.33 7.34
C ASN A 422 -11.50 -17.47 6.27
N LEU A 423 -10.18 -17.67 6.13
CA LEU A 423 -9.36 -16.99 5.12
C LEU A 423 -8.68 -18.00 4.19
N LEU A 424 -8.55 -17.60 2.93
CA LEU A 424 -7.78 -18.34 1.94
C LEU A 424 -6.27 -18.10 2.13
N PRO A 425 -5.40 -19.10 1.87
CA PRO A 425 -3.96 -18.98 2.07
C PRO A 425 -3.31 -17.79 1.35
N GLU A 426 -3.82 -17.41 0.17
CA GLU A 426 -3.28 -16.32 -0.64
C GLU A 426 -3.33 -14.96 0.06
N SER A 427 -4.20 -14.80 1.07
CA SER A 427 -4.32 -13.58 1.86
C SER A 427 -3.49 -13.61 3.15
N VAL A 428 -2.59 -14.59 3.31
CA VAL A 428 -1.86 -14.82 4.57
C VAL A 428 -0.35 -14.68 4.39
N LEU A 429 0.28 -14.07 5.39
CA LEU A 429 1.73 -13.98 5.54
C LEU A 429 2.17 -14.78 6.77
N PHE A 430 3.11 -15.69 6.59
CA PHE A 430 3.76 -16.45 7.66
C PHE A 430 5.16 -15.89 7.93
N VAL A 431 5.47 -15.61 9.19
CA VAL A 431 6.73 -15.00 9.64
C VAL A 431 7.36 -15.92 10.67
N ASP A 432 8.52 -16.48 10.31
CA ASP A 432 9.20 -17.54 11.05
C ASP A 432 10.69 -17.51 10.67
N ASP A 433 11.58 -17.57 11.65
CA ASP A 433 13.04 -17.53 11.43
C ASP A 433 13.54 -18.81 10.75
N ASN A 434 12.88 -19.94 11.02
CA ASN A 434 13.30 -21.24 10.57
C ASN A 434 12.90 -21.48 9.09
N PRO A 435 13.87 -21.59 8.16
CA PRO A 435 13.58 -21.81 6.74
C PRO A 435 12.85 -23.13 6.46
N GLN A 436 13.03 -24.15 7.29
CA GLN A 436 12.38 -25.45 7.12
C GLN A 436 10.88 -25.35 7.43
N GLU A 437 10.51 -24.61 8.48
CA GLU A 437 9.09 -24.35 8.81
C GLU A 437 8.43 -23.52 7.70
N ARG A 438 9.11 -22.47 7.21
CA ARG A 438 8.62 -21.69 6.06
C ARG A 438 8.40 -22.56 4.82
N ALA A 439 9.32 -23.47 4.52
CA ALA A 439 9.20 -24.38 3.38
C ALA A 439 8.04 -25.37 3.54
N ALA A 440 7.90 -25.99 4.73
CA ALA A 440 6.83 -26.94 5.02
C ALA A 440 5.44 -26.30 4.93
N VAL A 441 5.27 -25.09 5.48
CA VAL A 441 3.99 -24.35 5.39
C VAL A 441 3.68 -23.99 3.94
N ARG A 442 4.66 -23.52 3.14
CA ARG A 442 4.45 -23.22 1.71
C ARG A 442 4.12 -24.47 0.90
N GLN A 443 4.71 -25.61 1.23
CA GLN A 443 4.40 -26.88 0.55
C GLN A 443 2.95 -27.31 0.83
N ALA A 444 2.49 -27.16 2.06
CA ALA A 444 1.09 -27.44 2.43
C ALA A 444 0.11 -26.41 1.83
N PHE A 445 0.54 -25.15 1.69
CA PHE A 445 -0.27 -24.04 1.20
C PHE A 445 0.48 -23.21 0.14
N PRO A 446 0.49 -23.64 -1.14
CA PRO A 446 1.25 -22.97 -2.20
C PRO A 446 0.94 -21.48 -2.41
N GLY A 447 -0.29 -21.04 -2.06
CA GLY A 447 -0.70 -19.63 -2.13
C GLY A 447 -0.22 -18.78 -0.95
N LEU A 448 0.20 -19.39 0.17
CA LEU A 448 0.60 -18.69 1.38
C LEU A 448 1.96 -18.03 1.21
N ARG A 449 2.08 -16.77 1.63
CA ARG A 449 3.33 -16.02 1.54
C ARG A 449 4.14 -16.18 2.82
N ALA A 450 5.47 -16.21 2.70
CA ALA A 450 6.36 -16.09 3.85
C ALA A 450 7.47 -15.07 3.55
N ILE A 451 8.05 -14.45 4.57
CA ILE A 451 9.16 -13.51 4.37
C ILE A 451 10.43 -14.33 4.07
N ASP A 452 10.97 -14.14 2.86
CA ASP A 452 12.24 -14.75 2.43
C ASP A 452 13.27 -13.65 2.19
N ALA A 453 13.69 -13.03 3.29
CA ALA A 453 14.64 -11.92 3.31
C ALA A 453 15.43 -11.97 4.63
N PRO A 454 16.61 -11.34 4.70
CA PRO A 454 17.34 -11.18 5.94
C PRO A 454 16.48 -10.50 7.02
N LEU A 455 16.64 -10.89 8.29
CA LEU A 455 15.87 -10.36 9.43
C LEU A 455 15.87 -8.82 9.48
N ALA A 456 16.98 -8.19 9.09
CA ALA A 456 17.12 -6.73 9.02
C ALA A 456 16.10 -6.04 8.09
N GLU A 457 15.52 -6.76 7.13
CA GLU A 457 14.49 -6.24 6.23
C GLU A 457 13.06 -6.46 6.72
N TRP A 458 12.84 -7.39 7.65
CA TRP A 458 11.49 -7.84 8.03
C TRP A 458 10.63 -6.69 8.53
N ARG A 459 11.17 -5.85 9.43
CA ARG A 459 10.46 -4.68 9.96
C ARG A 459 9.93 -3.80 8.83
N ARG A 460 10.79 -3.53 7.86
CA ARG A 460 10.44 -2.69 6.72
C ARG A 460 9.42 -3.37 5.82
N ILE A 461 9.57 -4.66 5.53
CA ILE A 461 8.61 -5.42 4.72
C ILE A 461 7.23 -5.35 5.38
N LEU A 462 7.16 -5.60 6.69
CA LEU A 462 5.93 -5.53 7.47
C LEU A 462 5.31 -4.12 7.44
N LEU A 463 6.13 -3.06 7.53
CA LEU A 463 5.62 -1.69 7.55
C LEU A 463 5.24 -1.12 6.18
N TRP A 464 5.98 -1.44 5.12
CA TRP A 464 5.98 -0.66 3.87
C TRP A 464 5.69 -1.48 2.61
N ALA A 465 5.60 -2.82 2.69
CA ALA A 465 5.15 -3.59 1.53
C ALA A 465 3.73 -3.14 1.13
N PRO A 466 3.46 -2.87 -0.17
CA PRO A 466 2.14 -2.43 -0.64
C PRO A 466 1.01 -3.38 -0.25
N GLU A 467 1.28 -4.68 -0.20
CA GLU A 467 0.32 -5.74 0.12
C GLU A 467 -0.18 -5.69 1.58
N LEU A 468 0.55 -5.01 2.47
CA LEU A 468 0.19 -4.79 3.88
C LEU A 468 -0.36 -3.38 4.14
N GLN A 469 -0.47 -2.54 3.10
CA GLN A 469 -1.08 -1.21 3.21
C GLN A 469 -2.60 -1.27 3.00
N ARG A 470 -3.27 -0.21 3.47
CA ARG A 470 -4.68 0.07 3.19
C ARG A 470 -4.77 1.51 2.71
N ALA A 471 -5.52 1.76 1.64
CA ALA A 471 -5.77 3.12 1.15
C ALA A 471 -6.54 3.96 2.17
N VAL A 472 -7.48 3.34 2.90
CA VAL A 472 -8.24 3.98 3.98
C VAL A 472 -8.32 3.02 5.16
N ILE A 473 -8.02 3.52 6.36
CA ILE A 473 -8.27 2.80 7.61
C ILE A 473 -9.67 3.18 8.06
N THR A 474 -10.64 2.30 7.83
CA THR A 474 -12.04 2.50 8.24
C THR A 474 -12.24 2.02 9.67
N GLU A 475 -13.31 2.48 10.33
CA GLU A 475 -13.71 1.95 11.65
C GLU A 475 -13.94 0.43 11.60
N GLU A 476 -14.46 -0.10 10.49
CA GLU A 476 -14.60 -1.54 10.29
C GLU A 476 -13.24 -2.25 10.25
N ALA A 477 -12.22 -1.64 9.61
CA ALA A 477 -10.88 -2.20 9.61
C ALA A 477 -10.32 -2.28 11.04
N ALA A 478 -10.53 -1.23 11.84
CA ALA A 478 -10.12 -1.22 13.25
C ALA A 478 -10.86 -2.27 14.10
N ALA A 479 -12.16 -2.49 13.85
CA ALA A 479 -12.98 -3.48 14.57
C ALA A 479 -12.84 -4.93 14.05
N ARG A 480 -12.09 -5.16 12.96
CA ARG A 480 -12.04 -6.46 12.29
C ARG A 480 -11.54 -7.59 13.20
N GLY A 481 -10.54 -7.32 14.04
CA GLY A 481 -10.02 -8.30 14.99
C GLY A 481 -11.10 -8.83 15.93
N GLU A 482 -11.86 -7.93 16.53
CA GLU A 482 -12.96 -8.27 17.45
C GLU A 482 -14.09 -9.01 16.74
N MET A 483 -14.44 -8.61 15.51
CA MET A 483 -15.45 -9.33 14.72
C MET A 483 -15.04 -10.77 14.42
N VAL A 484 -13.76 -11.02 14.13
CA VAL A 484 -13.28 -12.39 13.91
C VAL A 484 -13.30 -13.19 15.20
N LYS A 485 -12.84 -12.64 16.32
CA LYS A 485 -12.95 -13.32 17.62
C LYS A 485 -14.40 -13.65 17.99
N ALA A 486 -15.32 -12.73 17.74
CA ALA A 486 -16.75 -12.96 17.93
C ALA A 486 -17.27 -14.10 17.04
N GLN A 487 -16.83 -14.17 15.78
CA GLN A 487 -17.15 -15.29 14.89
C GLN A 487 -16.62 -16.63 15.43
N ILE A 488 -15.38 -16.66 15.89
CA ILE A 488 -14.75 -17.85 16.49
C ILE A 488 -15.53 -18.32 17.72
N ALA A 489 -15.82 -17.40 18.65
CA ALA A 489 -16.60 -17.70 19.85
C ALA A 489 -18.01 -18.23 19.49
N ARG A 490 -18.63 -17.66 18.47
CA ARG A 490 -19.93 -18.10 17.96
C ARG A 490 -19.87 -19.53 17.41
N GLU A 491 -18.84 -19.87 16.61
CA GLU A 491 -18.67 -21.22 16.06
C GLU A 491 -18.41 -22.26 17.16
N ALA A 492 -17.69 -21.89 18.22
CA ALA A 492 -17.49 -22.76 19.38
C ALA A 492 -18.82 -23.10 20.09
N VAL A 493 -19.74 -22.14 20.22
CA VAL A 493 -21.08 -22.41 20.75
C VAL A 493 -21.89 -23.31 19.81
N ARG A 494 -21.80 -23.10 18.49
CA ARG A 494 -22.51 -23.90 17.49
C ARG A 494 -22.20 -25.38 17.61
N ALA A 495 -20.94 -25.74 17.92
CA ALA A 495 -20.51 -27.13 18.05
C ALA A 495 -21.25 -27.93 19.14
N GLY A 496 -21.94 -27.25 20.07
CA GLY A 496 -22.68 -27.88 21.17
C GLY A 496 -24.21 -27.77 21.10
N MET A 497 -24.81 -27.27 20.01
CA MET A 497 -26.26 -26.99 19.92
C MET A 497 -26.88 -27.51 18.61
N GLY A 498 -28.18 -27.82 18.64
CA GLY A 498 -28.98 -28.03 17.44
C GLY A 498 -29.07 -26.75 16.59
N HIS A 499 -29.29 -26.87 15.28
CA HIS A 499 -29.24 -25.72 14.36
C HIS A 499 -30.25 -24.61 14.70
N GLU A 500 -31.50 -24.97 14.99
CA GLU A 500 -32.57 -24.01 15.33
C GLU A 500 -32.31 -23.35 16.69
N ASP A 501 -31.93 -24.14 17.71
CA ASP A 501 -31.58 -23.63 19.03
C ASP A 501 -30.39 -22.66 18.98
N PHE A 502 -29.40 -22.98 18.15
CA PHE A 502 -28.26 -22.11 17.92
C PHE A 502 -28.69 -20.76 17.34
N LEU A 503 -29.48 -20.77 16.26
CA LEU A 503 -29.97 -19.55 15.61
C LEU A 503 -30.81 -18.69 16.55
N ALA A 504 -31.71 -19.31 17.31
CA ALA A 504 -32.51 -18.62 18.34
C ALA A 504 -31.62 -17.97 19.42
N SER A 505 -30.55 -18.65 19.82
CA SER A 505 -29.63 -18.15 20.86
C SER A 505 -28.81 -16.93 20.45
N LEU A 506 -28.66 -16.66 19.13
CA LEU A 506 -27.84 -15.56 18.63
C LEU A 506 -28.46 -14.19 18.92
N GLY A 507 -29.79 -14.10 18.98
CA GLY A 507 -30.50 -12.83 19.11
C GLY A 507 -30.20 -11.89 17.94
N VAL A 508 -30.36 -12.39 16.71
CA VAL A 508 -30.02 -11.65 15.49
C VAL A 508 -30.95 -10.45 15.33
N ALA A 509 -30.36 -9.27 15.14
CA ALA A 509 -31.07 -8.02 14.90
C ALA A 509 -30.60 -7.35 13.61
N ILE A 510 -31.55 -6.94 12.77
CA ILE A 510 -31.31 -6.25 11.50
C ILE A 510 -31.89 -4.84 11.58
N LEU A 511 -31.06 -3.84 11.27
CA LEU A 511 -31.46 -2.46 11.04
C LEU A 511 -31.39 -2.17 9.53
N PRO A 512 -32.54 -2.14 8.82
CA PRO A 512 -32.57 -1.89 7.38
C PRO A 512 -32.51 -0.40 7.05
N HIS A 513 -31.50 0.01 6.30
CA HIS A 513 -31.31 1.35 5.79
C HIS A 513 -31.74 1.44 4.33
N LEU A 514 -32.55 2.44 3.98
CA LEU A 514 -32.94 2.72 2.60
C LEU A 514 -32.07 3.84 2.04
N VAL A 515 -31.30 3.54 0.99
CA VAL A 515 -30.43 4.52 0.33
C VAL A 515 -31.02 4.85 -1.04
N ARG A 516 -31.39 6.12 -1.25
CA ARG A 516 -31.99 6.62 -2.49
C ARG A 516 -31.15 7.63 -3.25
N GLU A 517 -30.07 8.12 -2.63
CA GLU A 517 -29.23 9.18 -3.20
C GLU A 517 -27.75 8.88 -2.95
N ALA A 518 -26.89 9.27 -3.89
CA ALA A 518 -25.44 9.10 -3.76
C ALA A 518 -24.82 9.96 -2.65
N ALA A 519 -25.53 11.01 -2.20
CA ALA A 519 -25.10 11.87 -1.11
C ALA A 519 -25.31 11.24 0.29
N ASP A 520 -26.00 10.09 0.36
CA ASP A 520 -26.19 9.37 1.61
C ASP A 520 -24.83 8.96 2.22
N PRO A 521 -24.57 9.21 3.51
CA PRO A 521 -23.31 8.84 4.15
C PRO A 521 -22.95 7.35 4.02
N ARG A 522 -23.93 6.48 3.82
CA ARG A 522 -23.76 5.03 3.68
C ARG A 522 -23.40 4.61 2.25
N PHE A 523 -23.58 5.48 1.26
CA PHE A 523 -23.42 5.14 -0.16
C PHE A 523 -22.03 4.58 -0.49
N ALA A 524 -20.97 5.21 0.00
CA ALA A 524 -19.59 4.75 -0.21
C ALA A 524 -19.38 3.33 0.33
N ARG A 525 -19.98 3.01 1.48
CA ARG A 525 -19.93 1.68 2.08
C ARG A 525 -20.70 0.64 1.26
N CYS A 526 -21.84 1.01 0.69
CA CYS A 526 -22.61 0.16 -0.21
C CYS A 526 -21.79 -0.25 -1.45
N VAL A 527 -21.15 0.73 -2.11
CA VAL A 527 -20.24 0.49 -3.25
C VAL A 527 -19.11 -0.44 -2.85
N GLU A 528 -18.48 -0.18 -1.70
CA GLU A 528 -17.40 -1.02 -1.17
C GLU A 528 -17.85 -2.49 -0.98
N LEU A 529 -19.01 -2.70 -0.35
CA LEU A 529 -19.53 -4.05 -0.05
C LEU A 529 -19.85 -4.83 -1.34
N LEU A 530 -20.44 -4.18 -2.35
CA LEU A 530 -20.70 -4.79 -3.67
C LEU A 530 -19.42 -5.28 -4.34
N ASN A 531 -18.36 -4.46 -4.25
CA ASN A 531 -17.11 -4.73 -4.95
C ASN A 531 -16.16 -5.65 -4.19
N LYS A 532 -16.28 -5.75 -2.86
CA LYS A 532 -15.47 -6.65 -2.02
C LYS A 532 -16.08 -8.04 -1.81
N THR A 533 -17.38 -8.19 -2.02
CA THR A 533 -18.07 -9.48 -1.82
C THR A 533 -17.96 -10.36 -3.07
N ASN A 534 -17.42 -11.56 -2.89
CA ASN A 534 -17.20 -12.54 -3.96
C ASN A 534 -18.07 -13.79 -3.82
N GLN A 535 -18.15 -14.36 -2.61
CA GLN A 535 -18.72 -15.69 -2.40
C GLN A 535 -20.26 -15.69 -2.42
N PHE A 536 -20.88 -14.73 -1.75
CA PHE A 536 -22.33 -14.53 -1.76
C PHE A 536 -22.67 -13.25 -2.52
N ASN A 537 -22.72 -13.37 -3.85
CA ASN A 537 -22.98 -12.27 -4.76
C ASN A 537 -23.78 -12.78 -5.95
N THR A 538 -25.06 -12.44 -6.03
CA THR A 538 -25.98 -13.10 -6.98
C THR A 538 -25.59 -12.93 -8.45
N THR A 539 -24.90 -11.86 -8.83
CA THR A 539 -24.55 -11.60 -10.24
C THR A 539 -23.06 -11.46 -10.53
N GLY A 540 -22.23 -11.26 -9.50
CA GLY A 540 -20.80 -10.98 -9.65
C GLY A 540 -20.47 -9.61 -10.25
N ARG A 541 -21.48 -8.77 -10.52
CA ARG A 541 -21.30 -7.44 -11.10
C ARG A 541 -20.50 -6.54 -10.16
N ARG A 542 -19.57 -5.77 -10.72
CA ARG A 542 -18.87 -4.67 -10.06
C ARG A 542 -19.49 -3.35 -10.48
N TRP A 543 -19.51 -2.41 -9.54
CA TRP A 543 -20.11 -1.10 -9.73
C TRP A 543 -19.07 -0.03 -9.55
N GLU A 544 -18.95 0.84 -10.53
CA GLU A 544 -18.35 2.13 -10.27
C GLU A 544 -19.33 2.98 -9.45
N ALA A 545 -18.81 3.83 -8.55
CA ALA A 545 -19.65 4.68 -7.71
C ALA A 545 -20.58 5.58 -8.55
N ALA A 546 -20.11 6.07 -9.70
CA ALA A 546 -20.90 6.88 -10.62
C ALA A 546 -22.05 6.08 -11.26
N GLU A 547 -21.82 4.81 -11.63
CA GLU A 547 -22.85 3.94 -12.22
C GLU A 547 -23.95 3.61 -11.21
N LEU A 548 -23.57 3.33 -9.96
CA LEU A 548 -24.55 3.07 -8.90
C LEU A 548 -25.34 4.35 -8.56
N GLY A 549 -24.68 5.52 -8.58
CA GLY A 549 -25.34 6.81 -8.40
C GLY A 549 -26.35 7.12 -9.50
N ALA A 550 -26.04 6.79 -10.76
CA ALA A 550 -26.98 6.93 -11.87
C ALA A 550 -28.22 6.04 -11.70
N LEU A 551 -28.04 4.79 -11.25
CA LEU A 551 -29.17 3.89 -10.93
C LEU A 551 -30.11 4.51 -9.88
N LEU A 552 -29.56 5.16 -8.86
CA LEU A 552 -30.35 5.85 -7.84
C LEU A 552 -31.12 7.06 -8.41
N ALA A 553 -30.47 7.84 -9.26
CA ALA A 553 -31.11 8.98 -9.94
C ALA A 553 -32.24 8.56 -10.89
N GLU A 554 -32.19 7.34 -11.43
CA GLU A 554 -33.24 6.76 -12.28
C GLU A 554 -34.40 6.13 -11.47
N GLY A 555 -34.43 6.31 -10.14
CA GLY A 555 -35.48 5.81 -9.25
C GLY A 555 -35.22 4.43 -8.65
N GLY A 556 -34.05 3.83 -8.91
CA GLY A 556 -33.59 2.67 -8.17
C GLY A 556 -33.25 3.00 -6.71
N PHE A 557 -33.07 1.99 -5.87
CA PHE A 557 -32.71 2.18 -4.47
C PHE A 557 -31.89 1.01 -3.94
N LEU A 558 -31.18 1.25 -2.83
CA LEU A 558 -30.45 0.20 -2.11
C LEU A 558 -31.10 -0.09 -0.77
N ILE A 559 -31.12 -1.35 -0.41
CA ILE A 559 -31.46 -1.80 0.94
C ILE A 559 -30.17 -2.29 1.60
N ALA A 560 -29.59 -1.45 2.46
CA ALA A 560 -28.40 -1.77 3.23
C ALA A 560 -28.81 -2.35 4.59
N LEU A 561 -28.27 -3.53 4.93
CA LEU A 561 -28.62 -4.25 6.15
C LEU A 561 -27.48 -4.15 7.14
N GLU A 562 -27.71 -3.39 8.20
CA GLU A 562 -26.84 -3.40 9.37
C GLU A 562 -27.25 -4.55 10.29
N VAL A 563 -26.31 -5.43 10.62
CA VAL A 563 -26.59 -6.67 11.36
C VAL A 563 -25.84 -6.68 12.68
N SER A 564 -26.48 -7.20 13.72
CA SER A 564 -25.85 -7.49 15.02
C SER A 564 -26.39 -8.79 15.60
N ASP A 565 -25.60 -9.40 16.47
CA ASP A 565 -26.00 -10.50 17.34
C ASP A 565 -25.46 -10.26 18.76
N ARG A 566 -25.64 -11.23 19.66
CA ARG A 566 -25.14 -11.12 21.05
C ARG A 566 -23.61 -11.04 21.17
N PHE A 567 -22.86 -11.41 20.14
CA PHE A 567 -21.40 -11.43 20.16
C PHE A 567 -20.81 -10.13 19.61
N THR A 568 -21.38 -9.56 18.56
CA THR A 568 -20.87 -8.32 17.96
C THR A 568 -21.91 -7.58 17.12
N ARG A 569 -21.61 -6.30 16.87
CA ARG A 569 -22.21 -5.54 15.78
C ARG A 569 -21.33 -5.69 14.55
N TYR A 570 -21.92 -6.10 13.42
CA TYR A 570 -21.18 -6.36 12.18
C TYR A 570 -21.15 -5.14 11.24
N GLY A 571 -21.96 -4.12 11.51
CA GLY A 571 -22.19 -3.00 10.60
C GLY A 571 -23.00 -3.42 9.36
N ILE A 572 -22.90 -2.66 8.28
CA ILE A 572 -23.56 -2.98 7.01
C ILE A 572 -22.87 -4.21 6.38
N THR A 573 -23.58 -5.34 6.41
CA THR A 573 -23.10 -6.64 5.92
C THR A 573 -23.95 -7.25 4.82
N GLY A 574 -25.16 -6.76 4.59
CA GLY A 574 -26.00 -7.14 3.45
C GLY A 574 -26.35 -5.92 2.61
N LEU A 575 -26.45 -6.09 1.30
CA LEU A 575 -26.92 -5.04 0.41
C LEU A 575 -27.69 -5.63 -0.77
N ALA A 576 -28.92 -5.16 -0.98
CA ALA A 576 -29.71 -5.40 -2.19
C ALA A 576 -29.76 -4.13 -3.05
N VAL A 577 -29.46 -4.27 -4.34
CA VAL A 577 -29.64 -3.23 -5.37
C VAL A 577 -30.96 -3.52 -6.08
N VAL A 578 -31.87 -2.55 -6.05
CA VAL A 578 -33.23 -2.71 -6.58
C VAL A 578 -33.50 -1.68 -7.67
N ARG A 579 -34.04 -2.15 -8.80
CA ARG A 579 -34.54 -1.32 -9.91
C ARG A 579 -35.94 -1.77 -10.28
N GLY A 580 -36.92 -0.90 -10.10
CA GLY A 580 -38.33 -1.24 -10.31
C GLY A 580 -38.76 -2.41 -9.42
N ASP A 581 -39.18 -3.51 -10.03
CA ASP A 581 -39.60 -4.75 -9.36
C ASP A 581 -38.47 -5.78 -9.16
N THR A 582 -37.26 -5.46 -9.61
CA THR A 582 -36.17 -6.41 -9.74
C THR A 582 -35.04 -6.13 -8.74
N VAL A 583 -34.67 -7.14 -7.96
CA VAL A 583 -33.41 -7.19 -7.22
C VAL A 583 -32.29 -7.54 -8.21
N GLU A 584 -31.62 -6.52 -8.75
CA GLU A 584 -30.55 -6.68 -9.74
C GLU A 584 -29.33 -7.39 -9.16
N GLN A 585 -29.05 -7.16 -7.88
CA GLN A 585 -27.92 -7.79 -7.20
C GLN A 585 -28.14 -7.81 -5.70
N PHE A 586 -27.81 -8.93 -5.08
CA PHE A 586 -27.72 -9.05 -3.64
C PHE A 586 -26.34 -9.57 -3.26
N VAL A 587 -25.74 -8.91 -2.26
CA VAL A 587 -24.47 -9.32 -1.67
C VAL A 587 -24.61 -9.48 -0.17
N LEU A 588 -23.94 -10.50 0.38
CA LEU A 588 -23.91 -10.76 1.81
C LEU A 588 -22.48 -11.09 2.25
N SER A 589 -22.04 -10.43 3.32
CA SER A 589 -20.76 -10.73 3.96
C SER A 589 -20.79 -12.14 4.54
N CYS A 590 -19.70 -12.90 4.36
CA CYS A 590 -19.55 -14.24 4.92
C CYS A 590 -19.66 -14.30 6.46
N ARG A 591 -19.46 -13.16 7.15
CA ARG A 591 -19.54 -13.09 8.62
C ARG A 591 -20.95 -13.35 9.17
N VAL A 592 -21.97 -13.05 8.35
CA VAL A 592 -23.39 -13.15 8.75
C VAL A 592 -24.16 -14.22 7.97
N PHE A 593 -23.44 -14.98 7.14
CA PHE A 593 -23.99 -16.04 6.30
C PHE A 593 -24.57 -17.18 7.15
N GLY A 594 -25.71 -17.70 6.72
CA GLY A 594 -26.38 -18.82 7.41
C GLY A 594 -27.09 -18.43 8.71
N MET A 595 -27.23 -17.12 9.01
CA MET A 595 -28.01 -16.62 10.15
C MET A 595 -29.44 -16.24 9.76
N GLY A 596 -29.89 -16.55 8.54
CA GLY A 596 -31.22 -16.19 8.03
C GLY A 596 -31.32 -14.76 7.49
N ILE A 597 -30.19 -14.05 7.38
CA ILE A 597 -30.15 -12.68 6.84
C ILE A 597 -30.57 -12.67 5.36
N GLU A 598 -30.27 -13.74 4.64
CA GLU A 598 -30.62 -13.94 3.24
C GLU A 598 -32.15 -13.87 3.03
N GLN A 599 -32.88 -14.64 3.84
CA GLN A 599 -34.35 -14.67 3.81
C GLN A 599 -34.92 -13.34 4.28
N ALA A 600 -34.39 -12.79 5.37
CA ALA A 600 -34.85 -11.50 5.89
C ALA A 600 -34.64 -10.37 4.87
N ALA A 601 -33.51 -10.34 4.17
CA ALA A 601 -33.22 -9.37 3.12
C ALA A 601 -34.27 -9.38 2.01
N MET A 602 -34.63 -10.58 1.54
CA MET A 602 -35.62 -10.72 0.48
C MET A 602 -37.03 -10.39 0.96
N ALA A 603 -37.40 -10.72 2.20
CA ALA A 603 -38.67 -10.30 2.79
C ALA A 603 -38.78 -8.76 2.90
N ILE A 604 -37.70 -8.10 3.35
CA ILE A 604 -37.62 -6.63 3.40
C ILE A 604 -37.72 -6.03 2.00
N ALA A 605 -37.05 -6.63 1.00
CA ALA A 605 -37.12 -6.18 -0.38
C ALA A 605 -38.53 -6.32 -0.98
N GLN A 606 -39.19 -7.46 -0.76
CA GLN A 606 -40.56 -7.70 -1.23
C GLN A 606 -41.54 -6.66 -0.65
N GLY A 607 -41.41 -6.30 0.63
CA GLY A 607 -42.24 -5.27 1.25
C GLY A 607 -41.99 -3.84 0.75
N ARG A 608 -40.96 -3.62 -0.07
CA ARG A 608 -40.60 -2.32 -0.65
C ARG A 608 -40.79 -2.24 -2.16
N ILE A 609 -41.00 -3.39 -2.80
CA ILE A 609 -41.22 -3.51 -4.24
C ILE A 609 -42.72 -3.53 -4.51
N GLU A 610 -43.15 -2.72 -5.48
CA GLU A 610 -44.52 -2.76 -5.96
C GLU A 610 -44.66 -3.84 -7.03
N GLY A 611 -45.56 -4.80 -6.82
CA GLY A 611 -45.81 -5.91 -7.75
C GLY A 611 -44.93 -7.15 -7.50
N PRO A 612 -44.91 -8.10 -8.46
CA PRO A 612 -44.22 -9.37 -8.28
C PRO A 612 -42.70 -9.16 -8.28
N MET A 613 -42.06 -9.38 -7.13
CA MET A 613 -40.61 -9.24 -7.00
C MET A 613 -39.87 -10.21 -7.92
N ARG A 614 -38.87 -9.70 -8.63
CA ARG A 614 -37.97 -10.49 -9.48
C ARG A 614 -36.56 -10.48 -8.89
N GLY A 615 -35.82 -11.56 -9.09
CA GLY A 615 -34.43 -11.69 -8.64
C GLY A 615 -33.49 -12.05 -9.78
N LEU A 616 -32.34 -11.40 -9.88
CA LEU A 616 -31.35 -11.73 -10.91
C LEU A 616 -30.22 -12.59 -10.33
N VAL A 617 -29.89 -13.69 -11.03
CA VAL A 617 -28.71 -14.52 -10.74
C VAL A 617 -27.90 -14.71 -12.01
N ARG A 618 -26.59 -14.51 -11.92
CA ARG A 618 -25.63 -14.84 -12.98
C ARG A 618 -24.55 -15.76 -12.40
N PRO A 619 -24.49 -17.03 -12.83
CA PRO A 619 -23.47 -17.95 -12.36
C PRO A 619 -22.05 -17.48 -12.69
N THR A 620 -21.15 -17.60 -11.72
CA THR A 620 -19.72 -17.38 -11.86
C THR A 620 -18.96 -18.48 -11.12
N GLU A 621 -17.66 -18.60 -11.34
CA GLU A 621 -16.83 -19.56 -10.60
C GLU A 621 -16.83 -19.31 -9.08
N ARG A 622 -17.07 -18.06 -8.65
CA ARG A 622 -16.84 -17.60 -7.27
C ARG A 622 -18.11 -17.44 -6.45
N ASN A 623 -19.30 -17.34 -7.06
CA ASN A 623 -20.55 -17.04 -6.35
C ASN A 623 -21.47 -18.25 -6.06
N ARG A 624 -20.88 -19.44 -5.94
CA ARG A 624 -21.61 -20.71 -5.77
C ARG A 624 -22.58 -20.68 -4.59
N LEU A 625 -22.27 -19.95 -3.51
CA LEU A 625 -23.10 -19.88 -2.30
C LEU A 625 -24.43 -19.16 -2.53
N SER A 626 -24.52 -18.26 -3.50
CA SER A 626 -25.74 -17.48 -3.77
C SER A 626 -26.67 -18.09 -4.82
N LEU A 627 -26.25 -19.14 -5.54
CA LEU A 627 -27.01 -19.66 -6.68
C LEU A 627 -28.36 -20.27 -6.28
N GLY A 628 -28.42 -20.92 -5.12
CA GLY A 628 -29.66 -21.53 -4.60
C GLY A 628 -30.56 -20.59 -3.82
N LEU A 629 -30.22 -19.29 -3.69
CA LEU A 629 -30.96 -18.35 -2.84
C LEU A 629 -32.44 -18.27 -3.20
N TYR A 630 -32.75 -17.95 -4.45
CA TYR A 630 -34.12 -17.73 -4.88
C TYR A 630 -34.92 -19.02 -4.91
N GLU A 631 -34.32 -20.14 -5.34
CA GLU A 631 -34.94 -21.47 -5.28
C GLU A 631 -35.35 -21.84 -3.85
N ALA A 632 -34.45 -21.65 -2.87
CA ALA A 632 -34.73 -21.92 -1.46
C ALA A 632 -35.88 -21.08 -0.88
N LEU A 633 -36.11 -19.88 -1.45
CA LEU A 633 -37.21 -18.99 -1.06
C LEU A 633 -38.51 -19.24 -1.85
N GLY A 634 -38.52 -20.24 -2.74
CA GLY A 634 -39.70 -20.63 -3.53
C GLY A 634 -39.92 -19.79 -4.79
N PHE A 635 -38.89 -19.12 -5.29
CA PHE A 635 -38.96 -18.44 -6.58
C PHE A 635 -38.92 -19.47 -7.71
N GLN A 636 -39.55 -19.12 -8.84
CA GLN A 636 -39.53 -19.94 -10.04
C GLN A 636 -38.52 -19.38 -11.05
N ALA A 637 -37.73 -20.26 -11.66
CA ALA A 637 -36.79 -19.87 -12.69
C ALA A 637 -37.56 -19.31 -13.91
N GLY A 638 -37.23 -18.09 -14.30
CA GLY A 638 -37.71 -17.42 -15.51
C GLY A 638 -36.64 -17.38 -16.61
N PRO A 639 -36.95 -16.76 -17.75
CA PRO A 639 -35.98 -16.58 -18.83
C PRO A 639 -34.81 -15.67 -18.41
N ASP A 640 -33.67 -15.85 -19.09
CA ASP A 640 -32.47 -14.98 -19.01
C ASP A 640 -31.86 -14.80 -17.60
N GLY A 641 -31.95 -15.83 -16.75
CA GLY A 641 -31.35 -15.82 -15.41
C GLY A 641 -32.15 -15.04 -14.36
N THR A 642 -33.40 -14.69 -14.68
CA THR A 642 -34.34 -14.06 -13.75
C THR A 642 -35.12 -15.11 -12.96
N TRP A 643 -35.45 -14.81 -11.71
CA TRP A 643 -36.27 -15.61 -10.83
C TRP A 643 -37.53 -14.82 -10.48
N LEU A 644 -38.70 -15.44 -10.61
CA LEU A 644 -39.99 -14.83 -10.31
C LEU A 644 -40.40 -15.18 -8.88
N GLY A 645 -40.70 -14.15 -8.08
CA GLY A 645 -41.10 -14.30 -6.69
C GLY A 645 -42.42 -15.03 -6.53
N PRO A 646 -42.63 -15.71 -5.40
CA PRO A 646 -43.86 -16.42 -5.14
C PRO A 646 -45.03 -15.46 -4.88
N ASP A 647 -46.26 -15.92 -5.14
CA ASP A 647 -47.50 -15.16 -4.87
C ASP A 647 -47.81 -15.00 -3.36
N ARG A 648 -46.96 -15.56 -2.48
CA ARG A 648 -47.05 -15.42 -1.03
C ARG A 648 -46.02 -14.41 -0.51
N ALA A 649 -46.34 -13.77 0.61
CA ALA A 649 -45.37 -12.98 1.35
C ALA A 649 -44.23 -13.88 1.87
N LEU A 650 -43.00 -13.41 1.73
CA LEU A 650 -41.83 -14.02 2.35
C LEU A 650 -41.85 -13.68 3.84
N GLU A 651 -41.78 -14.69 4.68
CA GLU A 651 -41.76 -14.51 6.14
C GLU A 651 -40.34 -14.19 6.61
N LEU A 652 -40.25 -13.37 7.66
CA LEU A 652 -39.00 -13.18 8.39
C LEU A 652 -38.66 -14.47 9.16
N PRO A 653 -37.38 -14.86 9.25
CA PRO A 653 -36.99 -15.97 10.10
C PRO A 653 -37.37 -15.67 11.57
N PRO A 654 -37.87 -16.67 12.33
CA PRO A 654 -38.42 -16.45 13.66
C PRO A 654 -37.38 -15.94 14.68
N HIS A 655 -36.10 -16.24 14.47
CA HIS A 655 -34.98 -15.80 15.31
C HIS A 655 -34.39 -14.43 14.92
N VAL A 656 -34.91 -13.79 13.87
CA VAL A 656 -34.44 -12.49 13.38
C VAL A 656 -35.42 -11.39 13.79
N SER A 657 -34.92 -10.37 14.47
CA SER A 657 -35.68 -9.18 14.83
C SER A 657 -35.33 -8.00 13.93
N LEU A 658 -36.34 -7.24 13.48
CA LEU A 658 -36.12 -5.96 12.80
C LEU A 658 -36.10 -4.82 13.82
N VAL A 659 -35.02 -4.05 13.80
CA VAL A 659 -34.88 -2.82 14.58
C VAL A 659 -35.40 -1.65 13.73
N PRO A 660 -36.25 -0.76 14.26
CA PRO A 660 -36.69 0.44 13.54
C PRO A 660 -35.48 1.34 13.20
N ALA A 661 -35.47 1.85 11.96
CA ALA A 661 -34.45 2.78 11.44
C ALA A 661 -34.43 4.14 12.14
#